data_AF-A0A928RYC1-F1
#
_entry.id   AF-A0A928RYC1-F1
#
_cell.length_a   1.000
_cell.length_b   1.000
_cell.length_c   1.000
_cell.angle_alpha   90.00
_cell.angle_beta   90.00
_cell.angle_gamma   90.00
#
_symmetry.space_group_name_H-M   'P 1'
#
loop_
_entity.id
_entity.type
_entity.pdbx_description
1 polymer ?
#
loop_
_entity_poly.entity_id
_entity_poly.type
_entity_poly.pdbx_seq_one_letter_code
_entity_poly.pdbx_strand_id
1 'polypeptide(L)'
;MQPARELRKDHIVLAFFFVTGLTGLAYEVVWIRLLILSFGSTQFAVTTVLSTFMAGLALGSAIFGRVVDRSGHPLRTYAILIVALGAYCVASPLVFSLIKSAYLYASPITGDSTYRAGFEPMQFGLSLLALIVPTTLMGGTLPAVVKHFASTERIGFHIAVPYAVNTLGAVTGCLATGLFSLYYLGVSSTLYLAGAMDIIAGFLLLAFFRHDGARKAGPAPEAIAPCVREADAAKGRLNAFIISAFLLSGFASLAYEVLWTRILSLVLGSSVYAFTIMLSTFLAGIGLGSIAFAPLVDRLRRPVFWFALLEAAIGLFALASIFLYKELPFVFFNLKQAFGERFWLFLVFKFLMAGAVMIVPTLAMGALFPLVNRIYSEGRRSIGKRVGNVYFFNTSGAILGSFAGGFILIPWLGAQNGVVLIAALNMAICISALAFSGLSASWKYRWAAAFAAIYAVTALMLPSWERQAMTTGMYANDYGDTGGKASFRDWDFNDRLLYYNEGLNAVITVRSSGPDGETLTYQANGKQEARSVRGKPPASWTVLGHIPAILHRGDPRDALLIGLGSGVTLGMMELYPFRAFDVVELEPAVVDAARFFSRANNNALEDPRVRLHVTDGRSFLSSIRRKYDVIVSGVSDPWISGVSNLFTYDYFMELKGRLNDGGIVAVWFSNYNSTPEDFKTGLNSFAAAFPHASVWFHFRESLDLVVVGSVGEHPVDMARLRAVFADRGIRESLGSVDINTPYELSGLYLAGDKGPPSSSDSVVVGTRGRSQVSPRTGR
;
A
#
# COMPACT_ATOMS: atom_id res chain seq x y z
N MET A 1 32.36 24.37 -30.72
CA MET A 1 32.21 24.61 -29.26
C MET A 1 30.78 24.86 -28.79
N GLN A 2 29.90 25.53 -29.56
CA GLN A 2 28.49 25.73 -29.19
C GLN A 2 27.65 24.45 -28.96
N PRO A 3 27.67 23.42 -29.83
CA PRO A 3 26.84 22.22 -29.63
C PRO A 3 27.23 21.41 -28.39
N ALA A 4 28.53 21.33 -28.06
CA ALA A 4 29.00 20.67 -26.84
C ALA A 4 28.57 21.40 -25.55
N ARG A 5 28.38 22.72 -25.61
CA ARG A 5 27.93 23.54 -24.47
C ARG A 5 26.43 23.44 -24.24
N GLU A 6 25.64 23.29 -25.31
CA GLU A 6 24.20 23.02 -25.22
C GLU A 6 23.91 21.59 -24.72
N LEU A 7 24.60 20.59 -25.26
CA LEU A 7 24.51 19.19 -24.74
C LEU A 7 24.84 19.10 -23.24
N ARG A 8 25.82 19.87 -22.77
CA ARG A 8 26.16 19.93 -21.35
C ARG A 8 25.05 20.57 -20.50
N LYS A 9 24.35 21.59 -21.01
CA LYS A 9 23.20 22.21 -20.31
C LYS A 9 22.03 21.24 -20.22
N ASP A 10 21.73 20.53 -21.30
CA ASP A 10 20.65 19.55 -21.38
C ASP A 10 20.83 18.41 -20.36
N HIS A 11 22.04 17.85 -20.25
CA HIS A 11 22.35 16.83 -19.24
C HIS A 11 22.20 17.36 -17.80
N ILE A 12 22.55 18.63 -17.53
CA ILE A 12 22.37 19.24 -16.21
C ILE A 12 20.88 19.36 -15.87
N VAL A 13 20.05 19.82 -16.81
CA VAL A 13 18.59 19.90 -16.60
C VAL A 13 17.99 18.52 -16.33
N LEU A 14 18.40 17.50 -17.08
CA LEU A 14 17.97 16.12 -16.85
C LEU A 14 18.44 15.57 -15.50
N ALA A 15 19.65 15.88 -15.05
CA ALA A 15 20.14 15.48 -13.74
C ALA A 15 19.31 16.10 -12.61
N PHE A 16 18.97 17.39 -12.71
CA PHE A 16 18.04 18.00 -11.76
C PHE A 16 16.64 17.38 -11.84
N PHE A 17 16.18 17.00 -13.04
CA PHE A 17 14.87 16.35 -13.20
C PHE A 17 14.84 14.91 -12.67
N PHE A 18 15.97 14.22 -12.67
CA PHE A 18 16.13 12.96 -11.94
C PHE A 18 16.00 13.17 -10.42
N VAL A 19 16.65 14.21 -9.88
CA VAL A 19 16.56 14.55 -8.45
C VAL A 19 15.12 14.90 -8.06
N THR A 20 14.39 15.68 -8.86
CA THR A 20 12.96 15.96 -8.58
C THR A 20 12.08 14.72 -8.64
N GLY A 21 12.40 13.76 -9.50
CA GLY A 21 11.73 12.47 -9.51
C GLY A 21 11.97 11.71 -8.20
N LEU A 22 13.23 11.67 -7.76
CA LEU A 22 13.66 11.04 -6.51
C LEU A 22 12.96 11.65 -5.29
N THR A 23 13.00 12.97 -5.15
CA THR A 23 12.36 13.68 -4.03
C THR A 23 10.84 13.59 -4.13
N GLY A 24 10.27 13.71 -5.33
CA GLY A 24 8.84 13.57 -5.59
C GLY A 24 8.25 12.26 -5.07
N LEU A 25 8.90 11.13 -5.35
CA LEU A 25 8.40 9.84 -4.88
C LEU A 25 8.75 9.56 -3.42
N ALA A 26 9.83 10.16 -2.90
CA ALA A 26 10.06 10.18 -1.45
C ALA A 26 8.91 10.90 -0.72
N TYR A 27 8.42 12.03 -1.25
CA TYR A 27 7.28 12.75 -0.68
C TYR A 27 6.01 11.92 -0.68
N GLU A 28 5.70 11.25 -1.79
CA GLU A 28 4.53 10.39 -1.89
C GLU A 28 4.54 9.31 -0.80
N VAL A 29 5.66 8.58 -0.66
CA VAL A 29 5.81 7.52 0.35
C VAL A 29 5.69 8.08 1.77
N VAL A 30 6.31 9.22 2.06
CA VAL A 30 6.28 9.82 3.40
C VAL A 30 4.91 10.43 3.73
N TRP A 31 4.25 11.09 2.78
CA TRP A 31 2.91 11.67 2.99
C TRP A 31 1.83 10.61 3.13
N ILE A 32 1.90 9.50 2.37
CA ILE A 32 1.04 8.32 2.61
C ILE A 32 1.21 7.85 4.05
N ARG A 33 2.45 7.78 4.57
CA ARG A 33 2.69 7.37 5.96
C ARG A 33 2.10 8.36 6.97
N LEU A 34 2.27 9.67 6.77
CA LEU A 34 1.71 10.71 7.65
C LEU A 34 0.17 10.69 7.66
N LEU A 35 -0.45 10.42 6.52
CA LEU A 35 -1.90 10.31 6.40
C LEU A 35 -2.43 9.04 7.06
N ILE A 36 -1.78 7.89 6.88
CA ILE A 36 -2.10 6.65 7.60
C ILE A 36 -2.01 6.89 9.13
N LEU A 37 -1.01 7.63 9.60
CA LEU A 37 -0.86 7.98 11.02
C LEU A 37 -1.91 8.99 11.53
N SER A 38 -2.59 9.69 10.62
CA SER A 38 -3.59 10.71 10.95
C SER A 38 -5.03 10.17 10.88
N PHE A 39 -5.32 9.34 9.87
CA PHE A 39 -6.67 8.85 9.55
C PHE A 39 -6.84 7.33 9.72
N GLY A 40 -5.78 6.59 10.03
CA GLY A 40 -5.77 5.14 10.16
C GLY A 40 -5.33 4.42 8.88
N SER A 41 -5.13 3.11 8.99
CA SER A 41 -4.55 2.24 7.96
C SER A 41 -5.58 1.54 7.07
N THR A 42 -6.70 2.21 6.76
CA THR A 42 -7.72 1.64 5.87
C THR A 42 -7.32 1.75 4.40
N GLN A 43 -7.73 0.80 3.58
CA GLN A 43 -7.57 0.90 2.12
C GLN A 43 -8.21 2.18 1.56
N PHE A 44 -9.33 2.63 2.16
CA PHE A 44 -9.98 3.90 1.79
C PHE A 44 -9.05 5.10 1.97
N ALA A 45 -8.35 5.17 3.11
CA ALA A 45 -7.40 6.24 3.36
C ALA A 45 -6.27 6.21 2.32
N VAL A 46 -5.66 5.05 2.07
CA VAL A 46 -4.55 4.90 1.11
C VAL A 46 -4.96 5.30 -0.31
N THR A 47 -6.10 4.81 -0.80
CA THR A 47 -6.57 5.16 -2.15
C THR A 47 -6.96 6.63 -2.24
N THR A 48 -7.57 7.20 -1.20
CA THR A 48 -7.87 8.63 -1.12
C THR A 48 -6.62 9.48 -1.25
N VAL A 49 -5.54 9.10 -0.58
CA VAL A 49 -4.24 9.78 -0.68
C VAL A 49 -3.73 9.74 -2.12
N LEU A 50 -3.67 8.54 -2.71
CA LEU A 50 -3.17 8.36 -4.07
C LEU A 50 -4.01 9.13 -5.10
N SER A 51 -5.34 9.02 -5.00
CA SER A 51 -6.29 9.73 -5.87
C SER A 51 -6.12 11.25 -5.76
N THR A 52 -5.95 11.77 -4.54
CA THR A 52 -5.69 13.19 -4.30
C THR A 52 -4.37 13.62 -4.90
N PHE A 53 -3.31 12.83 -4.69
CA PHE A 53 -1.98 13.12 -5.18
C PHE A 53 -1.96 13.21 -6.71
N MET A 54 -2.55 12.20 -7.36
CA MET A 54 -2.72 12.17 -8.80
C MET A 54 -3.63 13.30 -9.30
N ALA A 55 -4.68 13.67 -8.56
CA ALA A 55 -5.57 14.78 -8.93
C ALA A 55 -4.81 16.11 -9.00
N GLY A 56 -3.94 16.38 -8.03
CA GLY A 56 -3.10 17.57 -8.07
C GLY A 56 -2.04 17.48 -9.17
N LEU A 57 -1.41 16.33 -9.42
CA LEU A 57 -0.52 16.16 -10.57
C LEU A 57 -1.22 16.50 -11.90
N ALA A 58 -2.45 16.02 -12.09
CA ALA A 58 -3.27 16.33 -13.26
C ALA A 58 -3.59 17.84 -13.32
N LEU A 59 -4.05 18.43 -12.23
CA LEU A 59 -4.38 19.86 -12.14
C LEU A 59 -3.15 20.73 -12.46
N GLY A 60 -2.01 20.38 -11.88
CA GLY A 60 -0.71 21.02 -12.08
C GLY A 60 -0.28 21.00 -13.53
N SER A 61 -0.37 19.85 -14.20
CA SER A 61 0.02 19.75 -15.61
C SER A 61 -0.87 20.61 -16.51
N ALA A 62 -2.17 20.68 -16.21
CA ALA A 62 -3.11 21.51 -16.96
C ALA A 62 -2.85 23.02 -16.73
N ILE A 63 -2.65 23.44 -15.48
CA ILE A 63 -2.40 24.85 -15.13
C ILE A 63 -1.05 25.29 -15.69
N PHE A 64 0.03 24.64 -15.27
CA PHE A 64 1.39 25.07 -15.60
C PHE A 64 1.77 24.80 -17.05
N GLY A 65 1.13 23.85 -17.73
CA GLY A 65 1.25 23.70 -19.18
C GLY A 65 0.88 24.99 -19.94
N ARG A 66 -0.15 25.72 -19.48
CA ARG A 66 -0.55 27.02 -20.04
C ARG A 66 0.37 28.16 -19.58
N VAL A 67 0.77 28.15 -18.30
CA VAL A 67 1.65 29.19 -17.74
C VAL A 67 3.02 29.19 -18.41
N VAL A 68 3.61 28.01 -18.60
CA VAL A 68 4.91 27.83 -19.25
C VAL A 68 4.87 28.35 -20.69
N ASP A 69 3.81 28.04 -21.44
CA ASP A 69 3.63 28.53 -22.81
C ASP A 69 3.50 30.08 -22.87
N ARG A 70 2.96 30.73 -21.84
CA ARG A 70 2.84 32.20 -21.75
C ARG A 70 4.11 32.89 -21.24
N SER A 71 4.82 32.28 -20.30
CA SER A 71 5.93 32.90 -19.58
C SER A 71 7.19 33.13 -20.42
N GLY A 72 7.40 32.35 -21.49
CA GLY A 72 8.62 32.38 -22.30
C GLY A 72 9.89 31.85 -21.60
N HIS A 73 9.83 31.56 -20.29
CA HIS A 73 10.96 31.12 -19.46
C HIS A 73 10.67 29.78 -18.75
N PRO A 74 10.75 28.65 -19.48
CA PRO A 74 10.40 27.33 -18.95
C PRO A 74 11.27 26.89 -17.76
N LEU A 75 12.59 27.08 -17.83
CA LEU A 75 13.50 26.70 -16.74
C LEU A 75 13.31 27.53 -15.47
N ARG A 76 12.99 28.82 -15.60
CA ARG A 76 12.69 29.67 -14.44
C ARG A 76 11.41 29.23 -13.76
N THR A 77 10.38 28.88 -14.54
CA THR A 77 9.13 28.33 -14.01
C THR A 77 9.40 27.02 -13.29
N TYR A 78 10.14 26.10 -13.92
CA TYR A 78 10.55 24.84 -13.30
C TYR A 78 11.28 25.06 -11.96
N ALA A 79 12.27 25.94 -11.92
CA ALA A 79 13.02 26.21 -10.70
C ALA A 79 12.15 26.79 -9.57
N ILE A 80 11.22 27.70 -9.88
CA ILE A 80 10.28 28.25 -8.89
C ILE A 80 9.36 27.15 -8.33
N LEU A 81 8.87 26.25 -9.19
CA LEU A 81 8.02 25.14 -8.77
C LEU A 81 8.74 24.23 -7.77
N ILE A 82 10.01 23.90 -8.03
CA ILE A 82 10.81 23.03 -7.16
C ILE A 82 11.09 23.72 -5.81
N VAL A 83 11.47 25.00 -5.80
CA VAL A 83 11.69 25.73 -4.54
C VAL A 83 10.40 25.78 -3.71
N ALA A 84 9.27 26.08 -4.34
CA ALA A 84 7.98 26.10 -3.67
C ALA A 84 7.57 24.72 -3.14
N LEU A 85 7.83 23.66 -3.92
CA LEU A 85 7.58 22.27 -3.51
C LEU A 85 8.43 21.88 -2.30
N GLY A 86 9.74 22.15 -2.34
CA GLY A 86 10.64 21.86 -1.21
C GLY A 86 10.28 22.66 0.05
N ALA A 87 9.89 23.94 -0.09
CA ALA A 87 9.42 24.75 1.03
C ALA A 87 8.13 24.21 1.64
N TYR A 88 7.15 23.82 0.80
CA TYR A 88 5.93 23.16 1.27
C TYR A 88 6.27 21.86 2.00
N CYS A 89 7.19 21.07 1.44
CA CYS A 89 7.61 19.82 2.03
C CYS A 89 8.14 20.02 3.44
N VAL A 90 9.07 20.95 3.66
CA VAL A 90 9.57 21.30 5.01
C VAL A 90 8.44 21.76 5.95
N ALA A 91 7.43 22.46 5.45
CA ALA A 91 6.28 22.89 6.24
C ALA A 91 5.22 21.80 6.50
N SER A 92 5.25 20.69 5.75
CA SER A 92 4.17 19.70 5.76
C SER A 92 3.90 19.02 7.12
N PRO A 93 4.86 18.79 8.04
CA PRO A 93 4.54 18.23 9.36
C PRO A 93 3.56 19.10 10.15
N LEU A 94 3.66 20.43 10.03
CA LEU A 94 2.71 21.37 10.62
C LEU A 94 1.32 21.21 9.97
N VAL A 95 1.28 21.13 8.64
CA VAL A 95 0.02 20.96 7.89
C VAL A 95 -0.70 19.68 8.32
N PHE A 96 0.00 18.55 8.39
CA PHE A 96 -0.60 17.28 8.83
C PHE A 96 -1.02 17.31 10.29
N SER A 97 -0.30 18.02 11.16
CA SER A 97 -0.74 18.22 12.55
C SER A 97 -2.05 19.02 12.63
N LEU A 98 -2.19 20.08 11.84
CA LEU A 98 -3.43 20.87 11.78
C LEU A 98 -4.60 20.06 11.23
N ILE A 99 -4.35 19.28 10.18
CA ILE A 99 -5.36 18.41 9.57
C ILE A 99 -5.82 17.33 10.54
N LYS A 100 -4.89 16.71 11.28
CA LYS A 100 -5.25 15.74 12.32
C LYS A 100 -6.12 16.39 13.40
N SER A 101 -5.77 17.60 13.85
CA SER A 101 -6.59 18.31 14.84
C SER A 101 -7.99 18.65 14.30
N ALA A 102 -8.10 19.09 13.04
CA ALA A 102 -9.38 19.35 12.39
C ALA A 102 -10.22 18.07 12.26
N TYR A 103 -9.59 16.96 11.89
CA TYR A 103 -10.21 15.65 11.81
C TYR A 103 -10.77 15.18 13.15
N LEU A 104 -9.97 15.28 14.22
CA LEU A 104 -10.39 14.87 15.56
C LEU A 104 -11.48 15.81 16.13
N TYR A 105 -11.43 17.10 15.81
CA TYR A 105 -12.47 18.06 16.20
C TYR A 105 -13.82 17.76 15.54
N ALA A 106 -13.80 17.45 14.25
CA ALA A 106 -15.00 17.10 13.49
C ALA A 106 -15.50 15.67 13.76
N SER A 107 -14.76 14.86 14.53
CA SER A 107 -15.04 13.44 14.80
C SER A 107 -15.21 13.09 16.28
N PRO A 108 -16.11 13.72 17.03
CA PRO A 108 -16.56 13.08 18.25
C PRO A 108 -17.41 11.87 17.87
N ILE A 109 -16.88 10.65 18.07
CA ILE A 109 -17.71 9.44 18.05
C ILE A 109 -18.73 9.58 19.19
N THR A 110 -19.97 9.93 18.83
CA THR A 110 -21.11 9.94 19.73
C THR A 110 -21.65 8.52 19.87
N GLY A 111 -20.93 7.69 20.64
CA GLY A 111 -21.44 6.65 21.54
C GLY A 111 -22.32 5.49 21.05
N ASP A 112 -23.01 5.58 19.92
CA ASP A 112 -23.99 4.58 19.48
C ASP A 112 -23.62 3.99 18.12
N SER A 113 -23.85 2.68 18.05
CA SER A 113 -23.28 1.72 17.12
C SER A 113 -23.69 1.91 15.65
N THR A 114 -22.93 1.21 14.81
CA THR A 114 -23.18 0.79 13.42
C THR A 114 -22.75 1.78 12.33
N TYR A 115 -21.66 1.39 11.64
CA TYR A 115 -21.21 1.86 10.31
C TYR A 115 -21.05 3.38 10.12
N ARG A 116 -19.80 3.81 9.88
CA ARG A 116 -19.38 5.21 9.73
C ARG A 116 -19.79 5.85 8.39
N ALA A 117 -21.05 5.77 7.96
CA ALA A 117 -21.48 6.42 6.72
C ALA A 117 -21.30 7.96 6.83
N GLY A 118 -20.33 8.52 6.09
CA GLY A 118 -20.15 9.97 5.93
C GLY A 118 -18.81 10.53 6.41
N PHE A 119 -17.91 9.69 6.92
CA PHE A 119 -16.62 10.13 7.47
C PHE A 119 -15.48 10.00 6.45
N GLU A 120 -15.62 9.07 5.51
CA GLU A 120 -14.76 8.86 4.36
C GLU A 120 -14.68 10.11 3.45
N PRO A 121 -15.79 10.81 3.12
CA PRO A 121 -15.74 12.08 2.40
C PRO A 121 -14.95 13.17 3.14
N MET A 122 -14.98 13.17 4.47
CA MET A 122 -14.21 14.13 5.27
C MET A 122 -12.71 13.83 5.24
N GLN A 123 -12.32 12.56 5.40
CA GLN A 123 -10.94 12.11 5.21
C GLN A 123 -10.44 12.48 3.81
N PHE A 124 -11.28 12.30 2.79
CA PHE A 124 -11.00 12.72 1.42
C PHE A 124 -10.81 14.23 1.31
N GLY A 125 -11.75 15.03 1.81
CA GLY A 125 -11.64 16.49 1.78
C GLY A 125 -10.42 17.04 2.50
N LEU A 126 -10.08 16.48 3.67
CA LEU A 126 -8.88 16.88 4.42
C LEU A 126 -7.58 16.43 3.75
N SER A 127 -7.53 15.22 3.19
CA SER A 127 -6.40 14.75 2.37
C SER A 127 -6.20 15.66 1.16
N LEU A 128 -7.29 16.01 0.48
CA LEU A 128 -7.32 16.94 -0.64
C LEU A 128 -6.75 18.29 -0.27
N LEU A 129 -7.19 18.87 0.85
CA LEU A 129 -6.68 20.14 1.36
C LEU A 129 -5.17 20.09 1.64
N ALA A 130 -4.68 18.98 2.22
CA ALA A 130 -3.24 18.79 2.47
C ALA A 130 -2.47 18.75 1.15
N LEU A 131 -2.86 17.87 0.24
CA LEU A 131 -1.98 17.45 -0.84
C LEU A 131 -2.16 18.22 -2.12
N ILE A 132 -3.29 18.89 -2.36
CA ILE A 132 -3.58 19.51 -3.65
C ILE A 132 -2.53 20.56 -4.05
N VAL A 133 -2.03 21.35 -3.08
CA VAL A 133 -1.03 22.40 -3.33
C VAL A 133 0.30 21.81 -3.80
N PRO A 134 1.02 20.97 -3.01
CA PRO A 134 2.31 20.45 -3.43
C PRO A 134 2.20 19.58 -4.70
N THR A 135 1.13 18.82 -4.85
CA THR A 135 0.98 17.91 -6.00
C THR A 135 0.64 18.67 -7.28
N THR A 136 -0.06 19.79 -7.18
CA THR A 136 -0.22 20.75 -8.30
C THR A 136 1.13 21.37 -8.71
N LEU A 137 2.01 21.69 -7.75
CA LEU A 137 3.36 22.18 -8.08
C LEU A 137 4.18 21.08 -8.79
N MET A 138 4.13 19.85 -8.28
CA MET A 138 4.81 18.69 -8.85
C MET A 138 4.32 18.40 -10.28
N GLY A 139 3.00 18.46 -10.52
CA GLY A 139 2.41 18.26 -11.85
C GLY A 139 2.84 19.28 -12.91
N GLY A 140 3.30 20.46 -12.47
CA GLY A 140 3.80 21.51 -13.36
C GLY A 140 5.24 21.33 -13.84
N THR A 141 6.01 20.44 -13.21
CA THR A 141 7.44 20.24 -13.50
C THR A 141 7.67 19.66 -14.89
N LEU A 142 6.93 18.60 -15.26
CA LEU A 142 7.09 17.92 -16.55
C LEU A 142 6.77 18.85 -17.76
N PRO A 143 5.64 19.59 -17.81
CA PRO A 143 5.41 20.54 -18.89
C PRO A 143 6.49 21.62 -19.00
N ALA A 144 7.06 22.07 -17.87
CA ALA A 144 8.12 23.07 -17.85
C ALA A 144 9.43 22.54 -18.49
N VAL A 145 9.87 21.35 -18.07
CA VAL A 145 11.08 20.72 -18.61
C VAL A 145 10.90 20.32 -20.07
N VAL A 146 9.77 19.70 -20.42
CA VAL A 146 9.47 19.30 -21.81
C VAL A 146 9.46 20.52 -22.74
N LYS A 147 8.92 21.67 -22.32
CA LYS A 147 8.97 22.89 -23.13
C LYS A 147 10.39 23.37 -23.40
N HIS A 148 11.32 23.18 -22.46
CA HIS A 148 12.73 23.53 -22.66
C HIS A 148 13.36 22.65 -23.75
N PHE A 149 13.10 21.34 -23.74
CA PHE A 149 13.60 20.41 -24.76
C PHE A 149 12.84 20.49 -26.08
N ALA A 150 11.62 21.04 -26.09
CA ALA A 150 10.73 21.02 -27.25
C ALA A 150 11.41 21.50 -28.54
N SER A 151 11.53 20.59 -29.51
CA SER A 151 11.86 20.88 -30.91
C SER A 151 10.69 20.44 -31.79
N THR A 152 10.50 21.09 -32.93
CA THR A 152 9.43 20.71 -33.88
C THR A 152 9.73 19.43 -34.65
N GLU A 153 11.00 18.97 -34.67
CA GLU A 153 11.43 17.82 -35.48
C GLU A 153 11.40 16.48 -34.73
N ARG A 154 11.68 16.47 -33.42
CA ARG A 154 11.76 15.25 -32.59
C ARG A 154 10.93 15.37 -31.31
N ILE A 155 9.63 15.62 -31.49
CA ILE A 155 8.69 15.85 -30.39
C ILE A 155 8.60 14.61 -29.49
N GLY A 156 8.53 13.41 -30.06
CA GLY A 156 8.45 12.17 -29.30
C GLY A 156 9.67 11.94 -28.42
N PHE A 157 10.87 12.05 -29.00
CA PHE A 157 12.13 11.88 -28.26
C PHE A 157 12.30 12.92 -27.13
N HIS A 158 12.01 14.19 -27.40
CA HIS A 158 12.14 15.27 -26.41
C HIS A 158 11.09 15.24 -25.29
N ILE A 159 10.05 14.41 -25.43
CA ILE A 159 9.07 14.14 -24.37
C ILE A 159 9.43 12.86 -23.60
N ALA A 160 9.86 11.82 -24.34
CA ALA A 160 10.18 10.52 -23.78
C ALA A 160 11.35 10.58 -22.77
N VAL A 161 12.45 11.23 -23.15
CA VAL A 161 13.66 11.25 -22.31
C VAL A 161 13.44 11.96 -20.97
N PRO A 162 12.90 13.19 -20.90
CA PRO A 162 12.62 13.81 -19.61
C PRO A 162 11.66 12.99 -18.76
N TYR A 163 10.55 12.49 -19.34
CA TYR A 163 9.57 11.68 -18.62
C TYR A 163 10.23 10.46 -17.98
N ALA A 164 11.04 9.73 -18.74
CA ALA A 164 11.73 8.55 -18.26
C ALA A 164 12.78 8.86 -17.19
N VAL A 165 13.59 9.91 -17.36
CA VAL A 165 14.61 10.31 -16.37
C VAL A 165 13.96 10.66 -15.04
N ASN A 166 12.85 11.39 -15.05
CA ASN A 166 12.08 11.67 -13.83
C ASN A 166 11.50 10.39 -13.21
N THR A 167 10.92 9.50 -14.02
CA THR A 167 10.37 8.23 -13.52
C THR A 167 11.45 7.30 -12.95
N LEU A 168 12.65 7.24 -13.54
CA LEU A 168 13.78 6.48 -13.00
C LEU A 168 14.35 7.12 -11.72
N GLY A 169 14.33 8.45 -11.64
CA GLY A 169 14.57 9.19 -10.41
C GLY A 169 13.59 8.78 -9.33
N ALA A 170 12.30 8.72 -9.68
CA ALA A 170 11.22 8.27 -8.80
C ALA A 170 11.48 6.85 -8.29
N VAL A 171 11.78 5.87 -9.15
CA VAL A 171 12.17 4.50 -8.74
C VAL A 171 13.30 4.52 -7.70
N THR A 172 14.33 5.33 -7.94
CA THR A 172 15.45 5.48 -7.00
C THR A 172 14.98 6.07 -5.67
N GLY A 173 14.10 7.08 -5.70
CA GLY A 173 13.48 7.67 -4.51
C GLY A 173 12.62 6.68 -3.72
N CYS A 174 11.83 5.85 -4.41
CA CYS A 174 11.02 4.80 -3.78
C CYS A 174 11.90 3.78 -3.06
N LEU A 175 12.93 3.25 -3.74
CA LEU A 175 13.86 2.28 -3.16
C LEU A 175 14.66 2.91 -2.01
N ALA A 176 15.22 4.12 -2.20
CA ALA A 176 15.99 4.81 -1.16
C ALA A 176 15.13 5.14 0.07
N THR A 177 13.86 5.52 -0.13
CA THR A 177 12.96 5.88 0.97
C THR A 177 12.44 4.64 1.69
N GLY A 178 11.90 3.68 0.93
CA GLY A 178 11.25 2.48 1.45
C GLY A 178 12.20 1.45 2.04
N LEU A 179 13.43 1.34 1.53
CA LEU A 179 14.43 0.38 2.03
C LEU A 179 15.38 0.97 3.08
N PHE A 180 15.63 2.29 3.07
CA PHE A 180 16.67 2.91 3.90
C PHE A 180 16.18 4.12 4.71
N SER A 181 15.67 5.16 4.05
CA SER A 181 15.50 6.47 4.69
C SER A 181 14.49 6.45 5.84
N LEU A 182 13.35 5.77 5.66
CA LEU A 182 12.35 5.65 6.72
C LEU A 182 12.85 4.86 7.94
N TYR A 183 13.70 3.86 7.72
CA TYR A 183 14.28 3.06 8.78
C TYR A 183 15.36 3.86 9.55
N TYR A 184 16.36 4.40 8.86
CA TYR A 184 17.51 5.05 9.50
C TYR A 184 17.24 6.50 9.95
N LEU A 185 16.56 7.29 9.11
CA LEU A 185 16.34 8.71 9.37
C LEU A 185 15.01 8.94 10.08
N GLY A 186 14.00 8.16 9.72
CA GLY A 186 12.61 8.34 10.12
C GLY A 186 11.84 9.31 9.22
N VAL A 187 10.52 9.39 9.43
CA VAL A 187 9.55 10.16 8.63
C VAL A 187 9.95 11.63 8.50
N SER A 188 10.14 12.35 9.61
CA SER A 188 10.42 13.80 9.58
C SER A 188 11.77 14.15 8.96
N SER A 189 12.82 13.40 9.29
CA SER A 189 14.18 13.67 8.79
C SER A 189 14.31 13.39 7.31
N THR A 190 13.66 12.34 6.81
CA THR A 190 13.59 12.01 5.38
C THR A 190 12.93 13.14 4.60
N LEU A 191 11.86 13.69 5.17
CA LEU A 191 11.08 14.76 4.59
C LEU A 191 11.84 16.10 4.55
N TYR A 192 12.54 16.46 5.63
CA TYR A 192 13.41 17.64 5.63
C TYR A 192 14.59 17.50 4.66
N LEU A 193 15.20 16.31 4.58
CA LEU A 193 16.29 16.04 3.64
C LEU A 193 15.83 16.21 2.19
N ALA A 194 14.73 15.56 1.81
CA ALA A 194 14.19 15.64 0.46
C ALA A 194 13.76 17.08 0.11
N GLY A 195 13.08 17.80 1.04
CA GLY A 195 12.72 19.20 0.86
C GLY A 195 13.93 20.13 0.70
N ALA A 196 14.99 19.91 1.45
CA ALA A 196 16.25 20.65 1.32
C ALA A 196 16.92 20.39 -0.04
N MET A 197 16.92 19.14 -0.52
CA MET A 197 17.44 18.79 -1.85
C MET A 197 16.72 19.55 -2.96
N ASP A 198 15.39 19.65 -2.90
CA ASP A 198 14.60 20.42 -3.87
C ASP A 198 14.89 21.93 -3.80
N ILE A 199 14.92 22.51 -2.60
CA ILE A 199 15.24 23.93 -2.43
C ILE A 199 16.62 24.26 -3.03
N ILE A 200 17.64 23.45 -2.70
CA ILE A 200 18.99 23.61 -3.23
C ILE A 200 18.99 23.45 -4.75
N ALA A 201 18.34 22.42 -5.29
CA ALA A 201 18.23 22.19 -6.73
C ALA A 201 17.58 23.36 -7.46
N GLY A 202 16.49 23.90 -6.91
CA GLY A 202 15.78 25.05 -7.46
C GLY A 202 16.63 26.33 -7.47
N PHE A 203 17.36 26.62 -6.38
CA PHE A 203 18.27 27.77 -6.36
C PHE A 203 19.47 27.61 -7.30
N LEU A 204 20.03 26.40 -7.40
CA LEU A 204 21.10 26.10 -8.36
C LEU A 204 20.62 26.27 -9.80
N LEU A 205 19.42 25.78 -10.14
CA LEU A 205 18.81 26.00 -11.46
C LEU A 205 18.62 27.49 -11.76
N LEU A 206 18.10 28.26 -10.79
CA LEU A 206 17.99 29.71 -10.94
C LEU A 206 19.36 30.35 -11.18
N ALA A 207 20.41 29.94 -10.48
CA ALA A 207 21.76 30.46 -10.63
C ALA A 207 22.41 30.10 -11.97
N PHE A 208 22.32 28.84 -12.40
CA PHE A 208 22.91 28.35 -13.65
C PHE A 208 22.24 28.92 -14.90
N PHE A 209 20.94 29.23 -14.83
CA PHE A 209 20.14 29.63 -16.00
C PHE A 209 19.59 31.07 -15.91
N ARG A 210 20.21 31.93 -15.10
CA ARG A 210 19.84 33.37 -14.97
C ARG A 210 19.79 34.12 -16.30
N HIS A 211 20.60 33.71 -17.27
CA HIS A 211 20.80 34.40 -18.55
C HIS A 211 20.20 33.68 -19.77
N ASP A 212 19.43 32.62 -19.60
CA ASP A 212 18.74 31.98 -20.72
C ASP A 212 17.60 32.89 -21.22
N GLY A 213 17.80 33.47 -22.40
CA GLY A 213 16.85 34.40 -23.03
C GLY A 213 15.52 33.75 -23.40
N ALA A 214 14.46 34.55 -23.44
CA ALA A 214 13.14 34.10 -23.85
C ALA A 214 13.19 33.48 -25.26
N ARG A 215 12.79 32.21 -25.41
CA ARG A 215 12.65 31.62 -26.75
C ARG A 215 11.44 32.24 -27.44
N LYS A 216 11.68 33.08 -28.46
CA LYS A 216 10.62 33.63 -29.32
C LYS A 216 9.84 32.49 -29.97
N ALA A 217 8.51 32.55 -29.89
CA ALA A 217 7.66 31.74 -30.75
C ALA A 217 7.96 32.10 -32.22
N GLY A 218 8.17 31.10 -33.09
CA GLY A 218 8.41 31.34 -34.52
C GLY A 218 7.26 32.10 -35.21
N PRO A 219 7.43 32.59 -36.46
CA PRO A 219 6.43 33.40 -37.19
C PRO A 219 5.23 32.59 -37.66
N ALA A 220 3.99 33.03 -37.38
CA ALA A 220 2.72 32.32 -37.62
C ALA A 220 2.59 31.79 -39.06
N PRO A 221 2.07 30.56 -39.29
CA PRO A 221 1.69 30.16 -40.64
C PRO A 221 0.56 31.07 -41.12
N GLU A 222 0.74 31.69 -42.30
CA GLU A 222 -0.32 32.41 -43.00
C GLU A 222 -1.54 31.51 -43.18
N ALA A 223 -2.72 32.09 -42.95
CA ALA A 223 -4.00 31.42 -43.11
C ALA A 223 -4.24 31.08 -44.59
N ILE A 224 -4.26 29.79 -44.93
CA ILE A 224 -4.62 29.32 -46.27
C ILE A 224 -6.02 28.67 -46.24
N ALA A 225 -6.97 29.35 -46.90
CA ALA A 225 -8.18 28.91 -47.65
C ALA A 225 -9.12 27.75 -47.17
N PRO A 226 -10.39 27.70 -47.65
CA PRO A 226 -11.50 26.93 -47.06
C PRO A 226 -11.43 25.38 -47.11
N CYS A 227 -10.47 24.80 -47.86
CA CYS A 227 -10.30 23.34 -48.01
C CYS A 227 -9.82 22.65 -46.69
N VAL A 228 -9.46 23.44 -45.68
CA VAL A 228 -8.91 22.99 -44.40
C VAL A 228 -9.97 22.45 -43.42
N ARG A 229 -11.26 22.77 -43.60
CA ARG A 229 -12.32 22.42 -42.63
C ARG A 229 -12.57 20.92 -42.43
N GLU A 230 -12.54 20.11 -43.49
CA GLU A 230 -12.77 18.65 -43.36
C GLU A 230 -11.55 17.93 -42.77
N ALA A 231 -10.33 18.33 -43.15
CA ALA A 231 -9.09 17.83 -42.59
C ALA A 231 -8.97 18.18 -41.09
N ASP A 232 -9.43 19.37 -40.70
CA ASP A 232 -9.49 19.80 -39.29
C ASP A 232 -10.56 19.06 -38.50
N ALA A 233 -11.72 18.77 -39.07
CA ALA A 233 -12.77 17.97 -38.42
C ALA A 233 -12.35 16.50 -38.22
N ALA A 234 -11.66 15.91 -39.19
CA ALA A 234 -11.08 14.56 -39.07
C ALA A 234 -9.96 14.52 -38.02
N LYS A 235 -9.07 15.53 -37.99
CA LYS A 235 -8.08 15.71 -36.92
C LYS A 235 -8.74 15.94 -35.56
N GLY A 236 -9.86 16.66 -35.49
CA GLY A 236 -10.64 16.89 -34.28
C GLY A 236 -11.16 15.58 -33.67
N ARG A 237 -11.79 14.74 -34.51
CA ARG A 237 -12.28 13.40 -34.11
C ARG A 237 -11.16 12.49 -33.64
N LEU A 238 -10.03 12.43 -34.36
CA LEU A 238 -8.86 11.65 -33.93
C LEU A 238 -8.32 12.12 -32.58
N ASN A 239 -8.18 13.44 -32.39
CA ASN A 239 -7.68 14.01 -31.14
C ASN A 239 -8.60 13.70 -29.96
N ALA A 240 -9.92 13.78 -30.15
CA ALA A 240 -10.90 13.41 -29.13
C ALA A 240 -10.81 11.90 -28.81
N PHE A 241 -10.75 11.05 -29.83
CA PHE A 241 -10.60 9.61 -29.66
C PHE A 241 -9.32 9.26 -28.88
N ILE A 242 -8.16 9.78 -29.29
CA ILE A 242 -6.87 9.46 -28.67
C ILE A 242 -6.81 9.93 -27.22
N ILE A 243 -7.36 11.10 -26.89
CA ILE A 243 -7.46 11.55 -25.50
C ILE A 243 -8.35 10.62 -24.68
N SER A 244 -9.54 10.28 -25.17
CA SER A 244 -10.47 9.40 -24.45
C SER A 244 -9.89 8.00 -24.28
N ALA A 245 -9.26 7.46 -25.33
CA ALA A 245 -8.55 6.19 -25.30
C ALA A 245 -7.40 6.23 -24.29
N PHE A 246 -6.64 7.32 -24.22
CA PHE A 246 -5.54 7.46 -23.27
C PHE A 246 -6.02 7.66 -21.82
N LEU A 247 -7.19 8.28 -21.61
CA LEU A 247 -7.86 8.28 -20.32
C LEU A 247 -8.23 6.85 -19.89
N LEU A 248 -8.84 6.06 -20.78
CA LEU A 248 -9.20 4.66 -20.47
C LEU A 248 -7.95 3.77 -20.30
N SER A 249 -6.87 4.06 -21.01
CA SER A 249 -5.57 3.40 -20.85
C SER A 249 -4.95 3.73 -19.50
N GLY A 250 -4.98 5.01 -19.07
CA GLY A 250 -4.59 5.42 -17.72
C GLY A 250 -5.42 4.72 -16.65
N PHE A 251 -6.73 4.61 -16.85
CA PHE A 251 -7.63 3.82 -15.99
C PHE A 251 -7.18 2.35 -15.89
N ALA A 252 -6.92 1.71 -17.03
CA ALA A 252 -6.45 0.34 -17.06
C ALA A 252 -5.10 0.16 -16.34
N SER A 253 -4.14 1.08 -16.58
CA SER A 253 -2.80 1.05 -16.00
C SER A 253 -2.82 1.01 -14.47
N LEU A 254 -3.55 1.92 -13.83
CA LEU A 254 -3.62 1.96 -12.36
C LEU A 254 -4.59 0.92 -11.77
N ALA A 255 -5.60 0.50 -12.52
CA ALA A 255 -6.40 -0.67 -12.12
C ALA A 255 -5.53 -1.92 -12.06
N TYR A 256 -4.66 -2.15 -13.06
CA TYR A 256 -3.70 -3.24 -13.03
C TYR A 256 -2.71 -3.15 -11.89
N GLU A 257 -2.19 -1.96 -11.58
CA GLU A 257 -1.29 -1.79 -10.43
C GLU A 257 -1.96 -2.25 -9.12
N VAL A 258 -3.23 -1.86 -8.89
CA VAL A 258 -3.99 -2.29 -7.70
C VAL A 258 -4.28 -3.79 -7.71
N LEU A 259 -4.66 -4.36 -8.85
CA LEU A 259 -4.96 -5.79 -8.97
C LEU A 259 -3.70 -6.66 -8.82
N TRP A 260 -2.58 -6.26 -9.43
CA TRP A 260 -1.31 -6.98 -9.33
C TRP A 260 -0.69 -6.85 -7.95
N THR A 261 -0.76 -5.69 -7.31
CA THR A 261 -0.30 -5.56 -5.91
C THR A 261 -1.10 -6.47 -4.99
N ARG A 262 -2.42 -6.60 -5.20
CA ARG A 262 -3.26 -7.55 -4.46
C ARG A 262 -2.81 -9.00 -4.69
N ILE A 263 -2.65 -9.44 -5.94
CA ILE A 263 -2.24 -10.81 -6.28
C ILE A 263 -0.82 -11.12 -5.78
N LEU A 264 0.15 -10.23 -6.04
CA LEU A 264 1.54 -10.43 -5.67
C LEU A 264 1.76 -10.33 -4.16
N SER A 265 0.91 -9.64 -3.40
CA SER A 265 1.00 -9.62 -1.94
C SER A 265 0.81 -11.01 -1.31
N LEU A 266 0.02 -11.89 -1.94
CA LEU A 266 -0.15 -13.29 -1.52
C LEU A 266 1.10 -14.15 -1.74
N VAL A 267 1.98 -13.73 -2.65
CA VAL A 267 3.19 -14.47 -3.04
C VAL A 267 4.44 -13.86 -2.39
N LEU A 268 4.67 -12.57 -2.57
CA LEU A 268 5.85 -11.84 -2.11
C LEU A 268 5.79 -11.49 -0.61
N GLY A 269 4.58 -11.51 -0.05
CA GLY A 269 4.25 -11.15 1.32
C GLY A 269 3.71 -9.73 1.49
N SER A 270 3.14 -9.45 2.66
CA SER A 270 2.47 -8.19 3.00
C SER A 270 3.40 -7.17 3.70
N SER A 271 4.70 -7.21 3.44
CA SER A 271 5.69 -6.33 4.09
C SER A 271 5.88 -5.01 3.34
N VAL A 272 6.42 -4.00 4.05
CA VAL A 272 6.75 -2.69 3.44
C VAL A 272 7.78 -2.83 2.32
N TYR A 273 8.70 -3.80 2.44
CA TYR A 273 9.68 -4.11 1.40
C TYR A 273 9.06 -4.69 0.13
N ALA A 274 8.10 -5.62 0.27
CA ALA A 274 7.39 -6.20 -0.87
C ALA A 274 6.60 -5.11 -1.63
N PHE A 275 5.89 -4.24 -0.90
CA PHE A 275 5.20 -3.11 -1.50
C PHE A 275 6.14 -2.15 -2.25
N THR A 276 7.27 -1.78 -1.63
CA THR A 276 8.30 -0.93 -2.23
C THR A 276 8.85 -1.54 -3.52
N ILE A 277 9.09 -2.85 -3.53
CA ILE A 277 9.56 -3.58 -4.71
C ILE A 277 8.52 -3.54 -5.82
N MET A 278 7.25 -3.84 -5.53
CA MET A 278 6.19 -3.86 -6.54
C MET A 278 6.02 -2.49 -7.22
N LEU A 279 5.92 -1.42 -6.44
CA LEU A 279 5.82 -0.04 -6.94
C LEU A 279 7.05 0.34 -7.77
N SER A 280 8.25 0.03 -7.27
CA SER A 280 9.50 0.32 -7.97
C SER A 280 9.62 -0.44 -9.29
N THR A 281 9.20 -1.71 -9.34
CA THR A 281 9.20 -2.50 -10.57
C THR A 281 8.22 -1.93 -11.61
N PHE A 282 7.02 -1.55 -11.17
CA PHE A 282 6.01 -0.97 -12.06
C PHE A 282 6.49 0.33 -12.70
N LEU A 283 7.03 1.25 -11.89
CA LEU A 283 7.58 2.52 -12.36
C LEU A 283 8.86 2.34 -13.19
N ALA A 284 9.72 1.38 -12.84
CA ALA A 284 10.89 1.05 -13.64
C ALA A 284 10.49 0.61 -15.05
N GLY A 285 9.45 -0.21 -15.18
CA GLY A 285 8.90 -0.57 -16.49
C GLY A 285 8.41 0.64 -17.29
N ILE A 286 7.67 1.56 -16.67
CA ILE A 286 7.21 2.79 -17.35
C ILE A 286 8.41 3.66 -17.80
N GLY A 287 9.38 3.88 -16.93
CA GLY A 287 10.57 4.69 -17.24
C GLY A 287 11.42 4.06 -18.34
N LEU A 288 11.74 2.77 -18.21
CA LEU A 288 12.52 2.02 -19.21
C LEU A 288 11.78 1.93 -20.54
N GLY A 289 10.45 1.73 -20.53
CA GLY A 289 9.63 1.65 -21.72
C GLY A 289 9.63 2.96 -22.50
N SER A 290 9.58 4.08 -21.79
CA SER A 290 9.62 5.40 -22.41
C SER A 290 10.98 5.70 -23.07
N ILE A 291 12.10 5.40 -22.40
CA ILE A 291 13.45 5.55 -23.00
C ILE A 291 13.66 4.59 -24.16
N ALA A 292 13.32 3.30 -24.00
CA ALA A 292 13.54 2.29 -25.03
C ALA A 292 12.77 2.61 -26.31
N PHE A 293 11.57 3.18 -26.18
CA PHE A 293 10.75 3.56 -27.32
C PHE A 293 11.14 4.94 -27.92
N ALA A 294 11.84 5.80 -27.17
CA ALA A 294 12.17 7.17 -27.58
C ALA A 294 12.79 7.31 -28.98
N PRO A 295 13.78 6.49 -29.40
CA PRO A 295 14.40 6.62 -30.73
C PRO A 295 13.47 6.17 -31.87
N LEU A 296 12.50 5.33 -31.56
CA LEU A 296 11.55 4.77 -32.53
C LEU A 296 10.35 5.69 -32.72
N VAL A 297 9.87 6.33 -31.65
CA VAL A 297 8.61 7.11 -31.63
C VAL A 297 8.49 8.02 -32.84
N ASP A 298 9.51 8.82 -33.17
CA ASP A 298 9.42 9.81 -34.26
C ASP A 298 9.57 9.18 -35.67
N ARG A 299 10.10 7.95 -35.77
CA ARG A 299 10.33 7.25 -37.05
C ARG A 299 9.13 6.43 -37.54
N LEU A 300 8.12 6.22 -36.71
CA LEU A 300 6.97 5.37 -37.04
C LEU A 300 6.08 6.03 -38.11
N ARG A 301 5.78 5.32 -39.21
CA ARG A 301 4.89 5.83 -40.27
C ARG A 301 3.41 5.87 -39.87
N ARG A 302 2.97 4.99 -38.96
CA ARG A 302 1.56 4.85 -38.53
C ARG A 302 1.45 4.84 -37.00
N PRO A 303 1.55 6.00 -36.33
CA PRO A 303 1.62 6.04 -34.86
C PRO A 303 0.36 5.51 -34.17
N VAL A 304 -0.83 5.69 -34.76
CA VAL A 304 -2.10 5.16 -34.21
C VAL A 304 -2.16 3.62 -34.28
N PHE A 305 -1.53 3.00 -35.29
CA PHE A 305 -1.42 1.53 -35.33
C PHE A 305 -0.52 1.01 -34.21
N TRP A 306 0.61 1.67 -33.95
CA TRP A 306 1.49 1.32 -32.84
C TRP A 306 0.82 1.54 -31.48
N PHE A 307 -0.03 2.56 -31.35
CA PHE A 307 -0.85 2.75 -30.17
C PHE A 307 -1.77 1.55 -29.96
N ALA A 308 -2.50 1.11 -31.00
CA ALA A 308 -3.34 -0.09 -30.93
C ALA A 308 -2.54 -1.35 -30.55
N LEU A 309 -1.35 -1.53 -31.13
CA LEU A 309 -0.49 -2.68 -30.83
C LEU A 309 0.03 -2.68 -29.39
N LEU A 310 0.40 -1.52 -28.85
CA LEU A 310 0.84 -1.39 -27.46
C LEU A 310 -0.32 -1.66 -26.48
N GLU A 311 -1.52 -1.17 -26.78
CA GLU A 311 -2.73 -1.49 -26.00
C GLU A 311 -3.05 -2.99 -26.04
N ALA A 312 -2.93 -3.63 -27.22
CA ALA A 312 -3.07 -5.07 -27.33
C ALA A 312 -2.01 -5.81 -26.51
N ALA A 313 -0.75 -5.37 -26.54
CA ALA A 313 0.31 -5.97 -25.75
C ALA A 313 0.02 -5.87 -24.25
N ILE A 314 -0.41 -4.70 -23.76
CA ILE A 314 -0.77 -4.52 -22.34
C ILE A 314 -1.83 -5.54 -21.91
N GLY A 315 -2.96 -5.58 -22.62
CA GLY A 315 -4.08 -6.46 -22.23
C GLY A 315 -3.76 -7.94 -22.39
N LEU A 316 -3.10 -8.35 -23.48
CA LEU A 316 -2.75 -9.75 -23.72
C LEU A 316 -1.69 -10.27 -22.76
N PHE A 317 -0.66 -9.48 -22.45
CA PHE A 317 0.35 -9.88 -21.45
C PHE A 317 -0.21 -9.85 -20.02
N ALA A 318 -1.09 -8.89 -19.70
CA ALA A 318 -1.81 -8.92 -18.43
C ALA A 318 -2.66 -10.19 -18.29
N LEU A 319 -3.35 -10.60 -19.35
CA LEU A 319 -4.11 -11.85 -19.37
C LEU A 319 -3.18 -13.08 -19.26
N ALA A 320 -2.08 -13.09 -20.02
CA ALA A 320 -1.10 -14.18 -19.99
C ALA A 320 -0.38 -14.32 -18.64
N SER A 321 -0.24 -13.22 -17.88
CA SER A 321 0.36 -13.26 -16.54
C SER A 321 -0.40 -14.17 -15.57
N ILE A 322 -1.70 -14.40 -15.80
CA ILE A 322 -2.54 -15.28 -14.96
C ILE A 322 -2.04 -16.73 -14.98
N PHE A 323 -1.47 -17.19 -16.09
CA PHE A 323 -0.89 -18.54 -16.18
C PHE A 323 0.32 -18.73 -15.26
N LEU A 324 1.00 -17.65 -14.90
CA LEU A 324 2.17 -17.70 -14.02
C LEU A 324 1.75 -17.79 -12.55
N TYR A 325 0.62 -17.18 -12.16
CA TYR A 325 0.24 -17.00 -10.75
C TYR A 325 0.19 -18.30 -9.96
N LYS A 326 -0.35 -19.38 -10.54
CA LYS A 326 -0.45 -20.69 -9.88
C LYS A 326 0.89 -21.22 -9.36
N GLU A 327 1.97 -20.99 -10.12
CA GLU A 327 3.30 -21.52 -9.79
C GLU A 327 4.13 -20.54 -8.94
N LEU A 328 3.79 -19.24 -8.92
CA LEU A 328 4.57 -18.22 -8.21
C LEU A 328 4.77 -18.51 -6.71
N PRO A 329 3.78 -18.96 -5.92
CA PRO A 329 4.00 -19.30 -4.50
C PRO A 329 5.09 -20.36 -4.30
N PHE A 330 5.18 -21.33 -5.21
CA PHE A 330 6.13 -22.45 -5.14
C PHE A 330 7.53 -22.03 -5.59
N VAL A 331 7.60 -21.25 -6.67
CA VAL A 331 8.86 -20.62 -7.09
C VAL A 331 9.42 -19.75 -5.95
N PHE A 332 8.58 -18.95 -5.31
CA PHE A 332 8.96 -18.14 -4.17
C PHE A 332 9.47 -18.99 -3.01
N PHE A 333 8.75 -20.05 -2.66
CA PHE A 333 9.13 -20.96 -1.57
C PHE A 333 10.51 -21.59 -1.81
N ASN A 334 10.76 -22.11 -3.02
CA ASN A 334 12.04 -22.69 -3.38
C ASN A 334 13.19 -21.67 -3.34
N LEU A 335 12.95 -20.43 -3.79
CA LEU A 335 13.92 -19.34 -3.67
C LEU A 335 14.16 -18.94 -2.21
N LYS A 336 13.12 -18.97 -1.36
CA LYS A 336 13.23 -18.73 0.08
C LYS A 336 14.09 -19.80 0.74
N GLN A 337 13.91 -21.08 0.42
CA GLN A 337 14.76 -22.15 0.94
C GLN A 337 16.22 -22.00 0.49
N ALA A 338 16.45 -21.70 -0.80
CA ALA A 338 17.80 -21.62 -1.34
C ALA A 338 18.57 -20.36 -0.91
N PHE A 339 17.88 -19.22 -0.72
CA PHE A 339 18.53 -17.92 -0.54
C PHE A 339 17.95 -17.06 0.59
N GLY A 340 17.01 -17.57 1.39
CA GLY A 340 16.29 -16.81 2.42
C GLY A 340 17.19 -16.23 3.51
N GLU A 341 18.30 -16.89 3.82
CA GLU A 341 19.31 -16.38 4.76
C GLU A 341 20.04 -15.13 4.24
N ARG A 342 20.09 -14.94 2.92
CA ARG A 342 20.75 -13.81 2.27
C ARG A 342 19.72 -12.74 1.90
N PHE A 343 19.30 -11.96 2.90
CA PHE A 343 18.24 -10.96 2.77
C PHE A 343 18.31 -10.10 1.50
N TRP A 344 19.45 -9.48 1.21
CA TRP A 344 19.61 -8.62 0.03
C TRP A 344 19.46 -9.38 -1.30
N LEU A 345 20.03 -10.58 -1.39
CA LEU A 345 19.89 -11.43 -2.57
C LEU A 345 18.44 -11.87 -2.75
N PHE A 346 17.76 -12.19 -1.66
CA PHE A 346 16.35 -12.55 -1.68
C PHE A 346 15.46 -11.38 -2.14
N LEU A 347 15.76 -10.14 -1.74
CA LEU A 347 15.07 -8.95 -2.26
C LEU A 347 15.26 -8.78 -3.78
N VAL A 348 16.45 -9.07 -4.32
CA VAL A 348 16.68 -9.05 -5.77
C VAL A 348 15.80 -10.09 -6.46
N PHE A 349 15.71 -11.32 -5.93
CA PHE A 349 14.81 -12.33 -6.50
C PHE A 349 13.32 -11.93 -6.43
N LYS A 350 12.89 -11.29 -5.34
CA LYS A 350 11.54 -10.69 -5.26
C LYS A 350 11.30 -9.66 -6.37
N PHE A 351 12.28 -8.79 -6.61
CA PHE A 351 12.21 -7.79 -7.68
C PHE A 351 12.16 -8.43 -9.07
N LEU A 352 12.95 -9.48 -9.31
CA LEU A 352 12.94 -10.22 -10.58
C LEU A 352 11.62 -10.95 -10.80
N MET A 353 11.04 -11.55 -9.76
CA MET A 353 9.75 -12.24 -9.86
C MET A 353 8.59 -11.25 -10.11
N ALA A 354 8.58 -10.12 -9.40
CA ALA A 354 7.66 -9.02 -9.68
C ALA A 354 7.83 -8.51 -11.13
N GLY A 355 9.09 -8.39 -11.58
CA GLY A 355 9.44 -7.99 -12.94
C GLY A 355 8.93 -8.97 -13.99
N ALA A 356 9.06 -10.28 -13.77
CA ALA A 356 8.60 -11.30 -14.70
C ALA A 356 7.10 -11.20 -15.02
N VAL A 357 6.30 -10.74 -14.04
CA VAL A 357 4.85 -10.54 -14.19
C VAL A 357 4.54 -9.19 -14.85
N MET A 358 5.18 -8.11 -14.39
CA MET A 358 4.73 -6.74 -14.70
C MET A 358 5.52 -6.04 -15.80
N ILE A 359 6.75 -6.47 -16.12
CA ILE A 359 7.68 -5.67 -16.93
C ILE A 359 7.17 -5.43 -18.36
N VAL A 360 6.59 -6.45 -19.00
CA VAL A 360 6.16 -6.32 -20.41
C VAL A 360 4.99 -5.33 -20.56
N PRO A 361 3.89 -5.46 -19.81
CA PRO A 361 2.82 -4.44 -19.83
C PRO A 361 3.32 -3.05 -19.45
N THR A 362 4.16 -2.92 -18.43
CA THR A 362 4.62 -1.61 -17.93
C THR A 362 5.59 -0.92 -18.90
N LEU A 363 6.45 -1.68 -19.60
CA LEU A 363 7.24 -1.15 -20.73
C LEU A 363 6.33 -0.59 -21.83
N ALA A 364 5.26 -1.31 -22.18
CA ALA A 364 4.29 -0.85 -23.18
C ALA A 364 3.54 0.42 -22.69
N MET A 365 3.13 0.47 -21.43
CA MET A 365 2.55 1.68 -20.82
C MET A 365 3.51 2.87 -20.87
N GLY A 366 4.81 2.64 -20.61
CA GLY A 366 5.87 3.65 -20.74
C GLY A 366 6.04 4.21 -22.15
N ALA A 367 5.84 3.35 -23.16
CA ALA A 367 5.90 3.72 -24.58
C ALA A 367 4.68 4.52 -25.05
N LEU A 368 3.50 4.35 -24.43
CA LEU A 368 2.27 5.03 -24.83
C LEU A 368 2.35 6.55 -24.63
N PHE A 369 2.93 7.02 -23.53
CA PHE A 369 2.98 8.46 -23.22
C PHE A 369 3.68 9.30 -24.32
N PRO A 370 4.92 8.99 -24.75
CA PRO A 370 5.55 9.75 -25.84
C PRO A 370 4.86 9.54 -27.19
N LEU A 371 4.27 8.36 -27.44
CA LEU A 371 3.54 8.09 -28.68
C LEU A 371 2.26 8.92 -28.80
N VAL A 372 1.45 8.99 -27.75
CA VAL A 372 0.23 9.81 -27.70
C VAL A 372 0.59 11.28 -27.83
N ASN A 373 1.66 11.72 -27.18
CA ASN A 373 2.13 13.09 -27.31
C ASN A 373 2.60 13.42 -28.73
N ARG A 374 3.25 12.48 -29.44
CA ARG A 374 3.56 12.66 -30.87
C ARG A 374 2.28 12.85 -31.67
N ILE A 375 1.26 12.01 -31.49
CA ILE A 375 -0.02 12.09 -32.23
C ILE A 375 -0.76 13.41 -31.92
N TYR A 376 -0.79 13.83 -30.66
CA TYR A 376 -1.61 14.96 -30.20
C TYR A 376 -0.92 16.33 -30.36
N SER A 377 0.41 16.37 -30.32
CA SER A 377 1.21 17.60 -30.29
C SER A 377 1.89 17.97 -31.62
N GLU A 378 1.83 17.11 -32.63
CA GLU A 378 2.44 17.34 -33.94
C GLU A 378 1.96 18.64 -34.62
N GLY A 379 2.91 19.45 -35.11
CA GLY A 379 2.66 20.63 -35.94
C GLY A 379 2.08 21.85 -35.20
N ARG A 380 2.13 21.92 -33.87
CA ARG A 380 1.44 22.95 -33.08
C ARG A 380 2.35 23.66 -32.06
N ARG A 381 2.17 24.97 -31.88
CA ARG A 381 3.03 25.83 -31.01
C ARG A 381 2.86 25.65 -29.51
N SER A 382 1.68 25.23 -29.07
CA SER A 382 1.31 25.11 -27.66
C SER A 382 1.69 23.75 -27.06
N ILE A 383 2.96 23.40 -27.19
CA ILE A 383 3.51 22.11 -26.73
C ILE A 383 3.28 21.93 -25.22
N GLY A 384 3.49 22.97 -24.41
CA GLY A 384 3.29 22.91 -22.96
C GLY A 384 1.84 22.59 -22.59
N LYS A 385 0.87 23.32 -23.15
CA LYS A 385 -0.57 23.06 -22.94
C LYS A 385 -0.97 21.65 -23.38
N ARG A 386 -0.42 21.14 -24.47
CA ARG A 386 -0.79 19.84 -25.04
C ARG A 386 -0.27 18.67 -24.23
N VAL A 387 1.01 18.73 -23.86
CA VAL A 387 1.61 17.77 -22.94
C VAL A 387 0.87 17.78 -21.61
N GLY A 388 0.55 18.99 -21.11
CA GLY A 388 -0.26 19.17 -19.91
C GLY A 388 -1.65 18.53 -19.99
N ASN A 389 -2.35 18.68 -21.11
CA ASN A 389 -3.65 18.04 -21.35
C ASN A 389 -3.54 16.51 -21.43
N VAL A 390 -2.58 15.98 -22.18
CA VAL A 390 -2.37 14.53 -22.33
C VAL A 390 -2.10 13.90 -20.96
N TYR A 391 -1.23 14.53 -20.16
CA TYR A 391 -0.96 14.09 -18.80
C TYR A 391 -2.21 14.20 -17.91
N PHE A 392 -2.96 15.30 -17.98
CA PHE A 392 -4.20 15.50 -17.20
C PHE A 392 -5.23 14.38 -17.43
N PHE A 393 -5.53 14.05 -18.69
CA PHE A 393 -6.54 13.02 -18.99
C PHE A 393 -6.08 11.61 -18.62
N ASN A 394 -4.81 11.28 -18.85
CA ASN A 394 -4.25 10.00 -18.41
C ASN A 394 -4.30 9.85 -16.89
N THR A 395 -3.83 10.87 -16.17
CA THR A 395 -3.81 10.86 -14.71
C THR A 395 -5.23 10.88 -14.13
N SER A 396 -6.19 11.54 -14.79
CA SER A 396 -7.61 11.47 -14.40
C SER A 396 -8.17 10.06 -14.55
N GLY A 397 -7.85 9.39 -15.67
CA GLY A 397 -8.18 7.99 -15.88
C GLY A 397 -7.56 7.10 -14.81
N ALA A 398 -6.27 7.28 -14.53
CA ALA A 398 -5.51 6.58 -13.51
C ALA A 398 -6.14 6.67 -12.10
N ILE A 399 -6.62 7.85 -11.70
CA ILE A 399 -7.36 8.04 -10.44
C ILE A 399 -8.63 7.18 -10.39
N LEU A 400 -9.42 7.21 -11.46
CA LEU A 400 -10.64 6.41 -11.56
C LEU A 400 -10.32 4.92 -11.57
N GLY A 401 -9.22 4.54 -12.22
CA GLY A 401 -8.71 3.16 -12.30
C GLY A 401 -8.28 2.60 -10.96
N SER A 402 -7.47 3.35 -10.20
CA SER A 402 -7.04 2.92 -8.86
C SER A 402 -8.24 2.77 -7.90
N PHE A 403 -9.20 3.70 -7.98
CA PHE A 403 -10.42 3.63 -7.17
C PHE A 403 -11.29 2.43 -7.55
N ALA A 404 -11.57 2.24 -8.85
CA ALA A 404 -12.35 1.11 -9.34
C ALA A 404 -11.67 -0.22 -9.01
N GLY A 405 -10.34 -0.32 -9.16
CA GLY A 405 -9.56 -1.50 -8.80
C GLY A 405 -9.78 -1.95 -7.37
N GLY A 406 -9.62 -1.03 -6.41
CA GLY A 406 -9.69 -1.34 -4.97
C GLY A 406 -11.11 -1.53 -4.42
N PHE A 407 -12.07 -0.70 -4.84
CA PHE A 407 -13.40 -0.65 -4.22
C PHE A 407 -14.52 -1.33 -5.02
N ILE A 408 -14.30 -1.57 -6.32
CA ILE A 408 -15.34 -2.12 -7.20
C ILE A 408 -14.88 -3.48 -7.74
N LEU A 409 -13.75 -3.54 -8.43
CA LEU A 409 -13.30 -4.75 -9.12
C LEU A 409 -12.94 -5.87 -8.16
N ILE A 410 -12.10 -5.61 -7.15
CA ILE A 410 -11.70 -6.65 -6.18
C ILE A 410 -12.92 -7.17 -5.39
N PRO A 411 -13.76 -6.33 -4.74
CA PRO A 411 -14.82 -6.85 -3.90
C PRO A 411 -15.96 -7.53 -4.69
N TRP A 412 -16.23 -7.12 -5.94
CA TRP A 412 -17.36 -7.66 -6.72
C TRP A 412 -16.96 -8.79 -7.66
N LEU A 413 -15.79 -8.69 -8.31
CA LEU A 413 -15.35 -9.65 -9.33
C LEU A 413 -14.21 -10.53 -8.83
N GLY A 414 -13.47 -10.10 -7.82
CA GLY A 414 -12.18 -10.68 -7.43
C GLY A 414 -11.03 -10.21 -8.32
N ALA A 415 -9.80 -10.37 -7.83
CA ALA A 415 -8.61 -9.84 -8.49
C ALA A 415 -8.37 -10.45 -9.88
N GLN A 416 -8.54 -11.77 -10.05
CA GLN A 416 -8.35 -12.42 -11.35
C GLN A 416 -9.34 -11.90 -12.40
N ASN A 417 -10.64 -11.90 -12.10
CA ASN A 417 -11.65 -11.44 -13.06
C ASN A 417 -11.54 -9.94 -13.32
N GLY A 418 -11.08 -9.16 -12.34
CA GLY A 418 -10.68 -7.77 -12.54
C GLY A 418 -9.62 -7.63 -13.64
N VAL A 419 -8.55 -8.45 -13.61
CA VAL A 419 -7.50 -8.44 -14.64
C VAL A 419 -8.07 -8.80 -16.02
N VAL A 420 -8.95 -9.80 -16.09
CA VAL A 420 -9.62 -10.20 -17.33
C VAL A 420 -10.46 -9.05 -17.91
N LEU A 421 -11.27 -8.39 -17.07
CA LEU A 421 -12.12 -7.28 -17.50
C LEU A 421 -11.29 -6.08 -17.99
N ILE A 422 -10.22 -5.72 -17.29
CA ILE A 422 -9.34 -4.63 -17.73
C ILE A 422 -8.60 -5.01 -19.01
N ALA A 423 -8.22 -6.29 -19.18
CA ALA A 423 -7.64 -6.75 -20.44
C ALA A 423 -8.63 -6.65 -21.61
N ALA A 424 -9.92 -6.94 -21.37
CA ALA A 424 -10.98 -6.70 -22.34
C ALA A 424 -11.10 -5.22 -22.73
N LEU A 425 -10.97 -4.31 -21.75
CA LEU A 425 -10.96 -2.86 -21.98
C LEU A 425 -9.79 -2.45 -22.89
N ASN A 426 -8.57 -2.92 -22.62
CA ASN A 426 -7.42 -2.67 -23.52
C ASN A 426 -7.65 -3.23 -24.93
N MET A 427 -8.28 -4.42 -25.07
CA MET A 427 -8.65 -4.94 -26.39
C MET A 427 -9.67 -4.06 -27.10
N ALA A 428 -10.68 -3.55 -26.39
CA ALA A 428 -11.67 -2.64 -26.94
C ALA A 428 -11.03 -1.32 -27.41
N ILE A 429 -10.07 -0.78 -26.65
CA ILE A 429 -9.29 0.40 -27.03
C ILE A 429 -8.47 0.10 -28.30
N CYS A 430 -7.76 -1.04 -28.34
CA CYS A 430 -6.99 -1.48 -29.50
C CYS A 430 -7.85 -1.58 -30.77
N ILE A 431 -8.96 -2.34 -30.70
CA ILE A 431 -9.85 -2.56 -31.84
C ILE A 431 -10.45 -1.24 -32.33
N SER A 432 -10.85 -0.37 -31.41
CA SER A 432 -11.36 0.97 -31.75
C SER A 432 -10.29 1.85 -32.40
N ALA A 433 -9.04 1.76 -31.94
CA ALA A 433 -7.92 2.53 -32.50
C ALA A 433 -7.55 2.07 -33.92
N LEU A 434 -7.78 0.80 -34.28
CA LEU A 434 -7.57 0.31 -35.64
C LEU A 434 -8.44 1.04 -36.68
N ALA A 435 -9.61 1.56 -36.30
CA ALA A 435 -10.45 2.37 -37.18
C ALA A 435 -9.70 3.61 -37.73
N PHE A 436 -8.83 4.20 -36.91
CA PHE A 436 -8.06 5.41 -37.19
C PHE A 436 -6.58 5.15 -37.60
N SER A 437 -6.19 3.88 -37.75
CA SER A 437 -4.79 3.46 -37.97
C SER A 437 -4.18 3.81 -39.35
N GLY A 438 -5.00 4.21 -40.32
CA GLY A 438 -4.57 4.41 -41.71
C GLY A 438 -4.28 3.11 -42.50
N LEU A 439 -4.71 1.96 -41.97
CA LEU A 439 -4.70 0.68 -42.70
C LEU A 439 -5.84 0.61 -43.74
N SER A 440 -5.74 -0.30 -44.72
CA SER A 440 -6.88 -0.62 -45.60
C SER A 440 -7.99 -1.33 -44.81
N ALA A 441 -9.25 -1.23 -45.25
CA ALA A 441 -10.40 -1.80 -44.55
C ALA A 441 -10.21 -3.31 -44.26
N SER A 442 -9.75 -4.09 -45.24
CA SER A 442 -9.49 -5.52 -45.07
C SER A 442 -8.45 -5.82 -43.97
N TRP A 443 -7.35 -5.06 -43.91
CA TRP A 443 -6.34 -5.23 -42.87
C TRP A 443 -6.84 -4.80 -41.49
N LYS A 444 -7.70 -3.78 -41.38
CA LYS A 444 -8.32 -3.38 -40.11
C LYS A 444 -9.13 -4.53 -39.52
N TYR A 445 -10.02 -5.14 -40.31
CA TYR A 445 -10.86 -6.26 -39.85
C TYR A 445 -10.03 -7.50 -39.51
N ARG A 446 -8.98 -7.81 -40.29
CA ARG A 446 -8.09 -8.94 -39.99
C ARG A 446 -7.36 -8.76 -38.66
N TRP A 447 -6.79 -7.59 -38.39
CA TRP A 447 -6.15 -7.31 -37.11
C TRP A 447 -7.13 -7.31 -35.95
N ALA A 448 -8.31 -6.70 -36.12
CA ALA A 448 -9.34 -6.69 -35.09
C ALA A 448 -9.81 -8.12 -34.75
N ALA A 449 -10.08 -8.94 -35.77
CA ALA A 449 -10.46 -10.34 -35.60
C ALA A 449 -9.33 -11.16 -34.96
N ALA A 450 -8.07 -10.93 -35.36
CA ALA A 450 -6.92 -11.60 -34.76
C ALA A 450 -6.77 -11.28 -33.27
N PHE A 451 -6.80 -10.00 -32.88
CA PHE A 451 -6.70 -9.63 -31.46
C PHE A 451 -7.89 -10.12 -30.64
N ALA A 452 -9.12 -10.03 -31.18
CA ALA A 452 -10.31 -10.56 -30.52
C ALA A 452 -10.24 -12.09 -30.35
N ALA A 453 -9.79 -12.81 -31.38
CA ALA A 453 -9.63 -14.26 -31.33
C ALA A 453 -8.53 -14.67 -30.35
N ILE A 454 -7.37 -14.01 -30.36
CA ILE A 454 -6.29 -14.27 -29.40
C ILE A 454 -6.79 -14.03 -27.98
N TYR A 455 -7.43 -12.89 -27.71
CA TYR A 455 -8.00 -12.61 -26.40
C TYR A 455 -9.02 -13.68 -25.98
N ALA A 456 -9.96 -14.03 -26.86
CA ALA A 456 -10.98 -15.03 -26.55
C ALA A 456 -10.38 -16.42 -26.27
N VAL A 457 -9.43 -16.87 -27.10
CA VAL A 457 -8.73 -18.15 -26.89
C VAL A 457 -7.95 -18.13 -25.58
N THR A 458 -7.15 -17.08 -25.34
CA THR A 458 -6.39 -16.97 -24.08
C THR A 458 -7.32 -16.92 -22.87
N ALA A 459 -8.42 -16.17 -22.93
CA ALA A 459 -9.41 -16.07 -21.85
C ALA A 459 -10.12 -17.42 -21.57
N LEU A 460 -10.46 -18.18 -22.62
CA LEU A 460 -11.06 -19.51 -22.51
C LEU A 460 -10.08 -20.56 -21.98
N MET A 461 -8.78 -20.39 -22.25
CA MET A 461 -7.72 -21.28 -21.77
C MET A 461 -7.21 -20.91 -20.37
N LEU A 462 -7.73 -19.85 -19.75
CA LEU A 462 -7.27 -19.43 -18.43
C LEU A 462 -7.42 -20.56 -17.41
N PRO A 463 -6.40 -20.78 -16.56
CA PRO A 463 -6.56 -21.69 -15.44
C PRO A 463 -7.65 -21.16 -14.51
N SER A 464 -8.41 -22.07 -13.91
CA SER A 464 -9.27 -21.72 -12.78
C SER A 464 -8.41 -21.07 -11.69
N TRP A 465 -8.91 -20.01 -11.05
CA TRP A 465 -8.23 -19.39 -9.93
C TRP A 465 -8.03 -20.41 -8.81
N GLU A 466 -6.82 -20.93 -8.68
CA GLU A 466 -6.48 -21.92 -7.66
C GLU A 466 -6.34 -21.23 -6.30
N ARG A 467 -7.50 -20.93 -5.69
CA ARG A 467 -7.61 -20.26 -4.40
C ARG A 467 -6.75 -20.93 -3.34
N GLN A 468 -6.70 -22.26 -3.34
CA GLN A 468 -5.88 -23.03 -2.42
C GLN A 468 -4.39 -22.74 -2.62
N ALA A 469 -3.87 -22.80 -3.84
CA ALA A 469 -2.47 -22.52 -4.16
C ALA A 469 -2.06 -21.10 -3.74
N MET A 470 -2.86 -20.11 -4.12
CA MET A 470 -2.56 -18.69 -3.93
C MET A 470 -2.62 -18.26 -2.46
N THR A 471 -3.45 -18.91 -1.65
CA THR A 471 -3.64 -18.54 -0.23
C THR A 471 -2.91 -19.48 0.73
N THR A 472 -1.99 -20.30 0.25
CA THR A 472 -1.12 -21.13 1.12
C THR A 472 -0.25 -20.27 2.04
N GLY A 473 0.15 -19.08 1.60
CA GLY A 473 1.03 -18.22 2.40
C GLY A 473 2.46 -18.74 2.52
N MET A 474 2.97 -19.37 1.46
CA MET A 474 4.36 -19.87 1.34
C MET A 474 5.43 -18.86 1.75
N TYR A 475 5.13 -17.57 1.72
CA TYR A 475 6.07 -16.54 2.17
C TYR A 475 6.25 -16.50 3.69
N ALA A 476 5.20 -16.79 4.46
CA ALA A 476 5.19 -16.64 5.92
C ALA A 476 5.17 -17.98 6.65
N ASN A 477 4.38 -18.93 6.17
CA ASN A 477 4.20 -20.20 6.85
C ASN A 477 5.42 -21.10 6.63
N ASP A 478 5.79 -21.86 7.68
CA ASP A 478 6.81 -22.88 7.59
C ASP A 478 6.16 -24.22 7.26
N TYR A 479 6.60 -24.81 6.15
CA TYR A 479 6.13 -26.11 5.67
C TYR A 479 7.19 -27.20 5.84
N GLY A 480 8.31 -26.90 6.51
CA GLY A 480 9.45 -27.80 6.68
C GLY A 480 10.27 -27.99 5.40
N ASP A 481 11.25 -28.89 5.47
CA ASP A 481 12.03 -29.32 4.31
C ASP A 481 11.22 -30.34 3.50
N THR A 482 10.70 -29.89 2.37
CA THR A 482 9.91 -30.71 1.43
C THR A 482 10.74 -31.14 0.22
N GLY A 483 12.05 -31.33 0.38
CA GLY A 483 13.03 -31.64 -0.67
C GLY A 483 12.45 -32.32 -1.92
N GLY A 484 12.53 -31.62 -3.06
CA GLY A 484 12.14 -32.13 -4.38
C GLY A 484 10.77 -31.72 -4.93
N LYS A 485 9.93 -31.01 -4.18
CA LYS A 485 8.61 -30.51 -4.65
C LYS A 485 8.73 -29.15 -5.36
N ALA A 486 8.73 -29.15 -6.69
CA ALA A 486 9.03 -27.97 -7.51
C ALA A 486 7.78 -27.18 -7.99
N SER A 487 6.61 -27.82 -8.06
CA SER A 487 5.36 -27.25 -8.58
C SER A 487 4.18 -27.52 -7.66
N PHE A 488 3.09 -26.75 -7.80
CA PHE A 488 1.82 -26.98 -7.09
C PHE A 488 1.37 -28.45 -7.11
N ARG A 489 1.61 -29.16 -8.23
CA ARG A 489 1.21 -30.57 -8.41
C ARG A 489 1.91 -31.55 -7.47
N ASP A 490 3.07 -31.17 -6.95
CA ASP A 490 3.88 -32.02 -6.06
C ASP A 490 3.42 -31.89 -4.60
N TRP A 491 2.53 -30.93 -4.33
CA TRP A 491 2.03 -30.60 -2.99
C TRP A 491 0.65 -31.20 -2.79
N ASP A 492 0.57 -32.18 -1.89
CA ASP A 492 -0.69 -32.72 -1.40
C ASP A 492 -1.16 -31.86 -0.22
N PHE A 493 -1.96 -30.85 -0.54
CA PHE A 493 -2.66 -30.07 0.47
C PHE A 493 -3.86 -30.88 0.93
N ASN A 494 -3.67 -31.68 1.98
CA ASN A 494 -4.74 -32.40 2.65
C ASN A 494 -5.58 -31.42 3.53
N ASP A 495 -5.88 -30.25 2.97
CA ASP A 495 -6.66 -29.18 3.58
C ASP A 495 -7.84 -28.76 2.69
N ARG A 496 -8.99 -28.53 3.31
CA ARG A 496 -10.22 -28.08 2.66
C ARG A 496 -10.42 -26.60 2.94
N LEU A 497 -10.55 -25.80 1.89
CA LEU A 497 -10.90 -24.39 2.01
C LEU A 497 -12.39 -24.27 2.35
N LEU A 498 -12.71 -23.83 3.56
CA LEU A 498 -14.08 -23.66 4.07
C LEU A 498 -14.64 -22.27 3.78
N TYR A 499 -13.78 -21.25 3.84
CA TYR A 499 -14.14 -19.86 3.59
C TYR A 499 -13.06 -19.17 2.77
N TYR A 500 -13.49 -18.33 1.84
CA TYR A 500 -12.62 -17.51 1.00
C TYR A 500 -13.32 -16.18 0.72
N ASN A 501 -12.69 -15.08 1.09
CA ASN A 501 -13.21 -13.75 0.80
C ASN A 501 -12.05 -12.81 0.45
N GLU A 502 -12.16 -12.14 -0.70
CA GLU A 502 -11.27 -11.04 -1.07
C GLU A 502 -11.81 -9.74 -0.48
N GLY A 503 -11.48 -9.52 0.79
CA GLY A 503 -11.92 -8.35 1.55
C GLY A 503 -11.34 -7.03 1.04
N LEU A 504 -11.56 -5.94 1.78
CA LEU A 504 -11.06 -4.62 1.38
C LEU A 504 -9.55 -4.48 1.64
N ASN A 505 -9.08 -4.98 2.77
CA ASN A 505 -7.69 -4.83 3.21
C ASN A 505 -6.89 -6.12 3.00
N ALA A 506 -7.51 -7.30 3.14
CA ALA A 506 -6.84 -8.58 3.01
C ALA A 506 -7.73 -9.67 2.38
N VAL A 507 -7.10 -10.71 1.84
CA VAL A 507 -7.77 -11.96 1.48
C VAL A 507 -7.85 -12.82 2.72
N ILE A 508 -9.07 -13.16 3.13
CA ILE A 508 -9.34 -13.95 4.34
C ILE A 508 -9.74 -15.37 3.94
N THR A 509 -9.09 -16.35 4.54
CA THR A 509 -9.39 -17.77 4.35
C THR A 509 -9.56 -18.51 5.67
N VAL A 510 -10.46 -19.49 5.68
CA VAL A 510 -10.57 -20.51 6.74
C VAL A 510 -10.36 -21.87 6.10
N ARG A 511 -9.42 -22.64 6.64
CA ARG A 511 -9.07 -23.99 6.17
C ARG A 511 -9.34 -25.01 7.25
N SER A 512 -9.78 -26.19 6.84
CA SER A 512 -9.86 -27.38 7.67
C SER A 512 -8.78 -28.37 7.23
N SER A 513 -7.97 -28.87 8.15
CA SER A 513 -6.90 -29.83 7.87
C SER A 513 -6.84 -30.93 8.94
N GLY A 514 -6.13 -32.02 8.60
CA GLY A 514 -6.06 -33.23 9.42
C GLY A 514 -6.94 -34.36 8.87
N PRO A 515 -6.71 -35.62 9.29
CA PRO A 515 -7.41 -36.79 8.76
C PRO A 515 -8.94 -36.70 8.84
N ASP A 516 -9.46 -36.03 9.88
CA ASP A 516 -10.89 -35.87 10.13
C ASP A 516 -11.34 -34.40 9.95
N GLY A 517 -10.47 -33.53 9.41
CA GLY A 517 -10.72 -32.10 9.29
C GLY A 517 -10.77 -31.36 10.63
N GLU A 518 -10.10 -31.90 11.64
CA GLU A 518 -10.19 -31.44 13.02
C GLU A 518 -9.43 -30.15 13.33
N THR A 519 -8.51 -29.73 12.47
CA THR A 519 -7.78 -28.47 12.63
C THR A 519 -8.43 -27.39 11.79
N LEU A 520 -8.82 -26.27 12.41
CA LEU A 520 -9.26 -25.06 11.73
C LEU A 520 -8.16 -24.01 11.79
N THR A 521 -7.83 -23.43 10.63
CA THR A 521 -6.85 -22.36 10.53
C THR A 521 -7.46 -21.18 9.81
N TYR A 522 -7.42 -20.00 10.45
CA TYR A 522 -7.76 -18.72 9.85
C TYR A 522 -6.48 -18.03 9.37
N GLN A 523 -6.51 -17.52 8.15
CA GLN A 523 -5.38 -16.84 7.53
C GLN A 523 -5.78 -15.50 6.94
N ALA A 524 -4.87 -14.52 7.04
CA ALA A 524 -4.95 -13.24 6.35
C ALA A 524 -3.81 -13.15 5.35
N ASN A 525 -4.14 -12.92 4.06
CA ASN A 525 -3.19 -12.96 2.95
C ASN A 525 -2.30 -14.23 2.98
N GLY A 526 -2.89 -15.38 3.32
CA GLY A 526 -2.21 -16.67 3.46
C GLY A 526 -1.36 -16.86 4.72
N LYS A 527 -1.01 -15.80 5.46
CA LYS A 527 -0.33 -15.95 6.75
C LYS A 527 -1.31 -16.51 7.78
N GLN A 528 -0.89 -17.53 8.54
CA GLN A 528 -1.67 -18.04 9.66
C GLN A 528 -1.80 -16.97 10.76
N GLU A 529 -3.04 -16.67 11.13
CA GLU A 529 -3.36 -15.73 12.22
C GLU A 529 -3.94 -16.44 13.43
N ALA A 530 -4.69 -17.53 13.24
CA ALA A 530 -5.18 -18.35 14.35
C ALA A 530 -5.35 -19.81 13.93
N ARG A 531 -5.18 -20.72 14.90
CA ARG A 531 -5.35 -22.16 14.73
C ARG A 531 -6.13 -22.74 15.90
N SER A 532 -7.10 -23.61 15.62
CA SER A 532 -7.87 -24.39 16.60
C SER A 532 -7.78 -25.86 16.23
N VAL A 533 -7.57 -26.73 17.19
CA VAL A 533 -7.49 -28.18 16.98
C VAL A 533 -8.58 -28.86 17.80
N ARG A 534 -9.46 -29.61 17.13
CA ARG A 534 -10.65 -30.25 17.73
C ARG A 534 -11.54 -29.27 18.49
N GLY A 535 -11.60 -28.02 18.03
CA GLY A 535 -12.36 -26.96 18.67
C GLY A 535 -11.72 -26.34 19.92
N LYS A 536 -10.49 -26.75 20.29
CA LYS A 536 -9.76 -26.11 21.39
C LYS A 536 -9.22 -24.75 20.97
N PRO A 537 -9.32 -23.71 21.82
CA PRO A 537 -8.72 -22.42 21.54
C PRO A 537 -7.19 -22.48 21.56
N PRO A 538 -6.50 -21.67 20.75
CA PRO A 538 -5.06 -21.49 20.87
C PRO A 538 -4.71 -20.84 22.22
N ALA A 539 -3.58 -21.27 22.79
CA ALA A 539 -3.31 -21.04 24.20
C ALA A 539 -2.99 -19.58 24.50
N SER A 540 -2.24 -18.92 23.64
CA SER A 540 -1.82 -17.52 23.82
C SER A 540 -2.98 -16.54 23.75
N TRP A 541 -3.95 -16.77 22.87
CA TRP A 541 -5.18 -15.97 22.81
C TRP A 541 -6.07 -16.20 24.03
N THR A 542 -6.08 -17.44 24.55
CA THR A 542 -6.78 -17.77 25.80
C THR A 542 -6.17 -17.01 26.97
N VAL A 543 -4.84 -17.05 27.11
CA VAL A 543 -4.09 -16.30 28.13
C VAL A 543 -4.32 -14.79 27.97
N LEU A 544 -4.26 -14.26 26.74
CA LEU A 544 -4.48 -12.85 26.43
C LEU A 544 -5.88 -12.37 26.86
N GLY A 545 -6.91 -13.21 26.73
CA GLY A 545 -8.27 -12.87 27.14
C GLY A 545 -8.50 -12.96 28.66
N HIS A 546 -7.81 -13.86 29.36
CA HIS A 546 -7.98 -14.05 30.80
C HIS A 546 -7.12 -13.13 31.66
N ILE A 547 -5.82 -13.03 31.38
CA ILE A 547 -4.83 -12.36 32.24
C ILE A 547 -5.22 -10.92 32.62
N PRO A 548 -5.67 -10.05 31.70
CA PRO A 548 -5.92 -8.64 32.03
C PRO A 548 -7.06 -8.47 33.04
N ALA A 549 -8.11 -9.29 32.94
CA ALA A 549 -9.22 -9.28 33.88
C ALA A 549 -8.86 -9.88 35.25
N ILE A 550 -7.96 -10.87 35.27
CA ILE A 550 -7.45 -11.50 36.51
C ILE A 550 -6.58 -10.53 37.30
N LEU A 551 -5.67 -9.81 36.62
CA LEU A 551 -4.72 -8.89 37.27
C LEU A 551 -5.36 -7.56 37.67
N HIS A 552 -6.56 -7.26 37.17
CA HIS A 552 -7.29 -6.05 37.54
C HIS A 552 -7.73 -6.11 39.01
N ARG A 553 -7.35 -5.09 39.81
CA ARG A 553 -7.56 -5.06 41.27
C ARG A 553 -9.02 -4.88 41.70
N GLY A 554 -9.88 -4.37 40.81
CA GLY A 554 -11.32 -4.21 41.04
C GLY A 554 -12.16 -5.11 40.14
N ASP A 555 -13.46 -4.83 40.07
CA ASP A 555 -14.37 -5.50 39.13
C ASP A 555 -14.46 -4.68 37.84
N PRO A 556 -13.79 -5.10 36.75
CA PRO A 556 -13.75 -4.32 35.53
C PRO A 556 -15.12 -4.35 34.85
N ARG A 557 -15.58 -3.19 34.37
CA ARG A 557 -16.94 -3.01 33.81
C ARG A 557 -16.92 -2.78 32.31
N ASP A 558 -16.01 -1.96 31.82
CA ASP A 558 -15.96 -1.59 30.41
C ASP A 558 -14.64 -2.07 29.78
N ALA A 559 -14.74 -2.83 28.69
CA ALA A 559 -13.59 -3.36 27.97
C ALA A 559 -13.54 -2.92 26.50
N LEU A 560 -12.32 -2.75 25.99
CA LEU A 560 -12.03 -2.51 24.57
C LEU A 560 -11.13 -3.63 24.05
N LEU A 561 -11.54 -4.29 22.97
CA LEU A 561 -10.73 -5.23 22.21
C LEU A 561 -10.40 -4.64 20.83
N ILE A 562 -9.11 -4.48 20.55
CA ILE A 562 -8.60 -4.04 19.24
C ILE A 562 -8.04 -5.26 18.50
N GLY A 563 -8.69 -5.62 17.39
CA GLY A 563 -8.45 -6.86 16.64
C GLY A 563 -9.33 -8.00 17.15
N LEU A 564 -10.29 -8.45 16.33
CA LEU A 564 -11.17 -9.58 16.68
C LEU A 564 -10.47 -10.92 16.43
N GLY A 565 -9.80 -11.05 15.28
CA GLY A 565 -9.16 -12.30 14.86
C GLY A 565 -10.15 -13.47 14.82
N SER A 566 -9.81 -14.59 15.45
CA SER A 566 -10.70 -15.76 15.59
C SER A 566 -11.84 -15.56 16.60
N GLY A 567 -11.86 -14.44 17.32
CA GLY A 567 -12.81 -14.16 18.41
C GLY A 567 -12.48 -14.87 19.73
N VAL A 568 -11.45 -15.71 19.79
CA VAL A 568 -11.10 -16.49 21.00
C VAL A 568 -10.84 -15.58 22.20
N THR A 569 -10.05 -14.52 22.02
CA THR A 569 -9.77 -13.55 23.09
C THR A 569 -11.06 -12.95 23.65
N LEU A 570 -11.99 -12.55 22.77
CA LEU A 570 -13.29 -12.01 23.16
C LEU A 570 -14.10 -13.04 23.97
N GLY A 571 -14.18 -14.28 23.48
CA GLY A 571 -14.90 -15.37 24.14
C GLY A 571 -14.37 -15.72 25.53
N MET A 572 -13.10 -15.42 25.82
CA MET A 572 -12.54 -15.57 27.17
C MET A 572 -12.83 -14.36 28.05
N MET A 573 -12.83 -13.16 27.47
CA MET A 573 -13.18 -11.92 28.18
C MET A 573 -14.64 -11.91 28.63
N GLU A 574 -15.55 -12.52 27.86
CA GLU A 574 -16.98 -12.64 28.17
C GLU A 574 -17.28 -13.44 29.44
N LEU A 575 -16.37 -14.29 29.88
CA LEU A 575 -16.51 -15.06 31.13
C LEU A 575 -16.45 -14.17 32.38
N TYR A 576 -16.05 -12.91 32.23
CA TYR A 576 -15.98 -11.93 33.32
C TYR A 576 -17.19 -10.99 33.30
N PRO A 577 -17.54 -10.36 34.43
CA PRO A 577 -18.75 -9.56 34.60
C PRO A 577 -18.66 -8.15 33.98
N PHE A 578 -18.06 -8.03 32.79
CA PHE A 578 -18.10 -6.79 32.02
C PHE A 578 -19.54 -6.44 31.62
N ARG A 579 -19.83 -5.14 31.60
CA ARG A 579 -21.10 -4.55 31.18
C ARG A 579 -21.20 -4.42 29.66
N ALA A 580 -20.10 -4.07 29.00
CA ALA A 580 -20.04 -3.88 27.56
C ALA A 580 -18.62 -4.11 27.01
N PHE A 581 -18.54 -4.62 25.79
CA PHE A 581 -17.31 -4.77 25.02
C PHE A 581 -17.38 -3.91 23.77
N ASP A 582 -16.48 -2.94 23.63
CA ASP A 582 -16.24 -2.34 22.31
C ASP A 582 -15.21 -3.22 21.59
N VAL A 583 -15.56 -3.79 20.44
CA VAL A 583 -14.68 -4.67 19.65
C VAL A 583 -14.41 -3.99 18.32
N VAL A 584 -13.14 -3.76 18.00
CA VAL A 584 -12.74 -3.06 16.78
C VAL A 584 -12.05 -4.05 15.83
N GLU A 585 -12.61 -4.24 14.65
CA GLU A 585 -12.06 -5.10 13.60
C GLU A 585 -11.88 -4.32 12.31
N LEU A 586 -10.72 -4.42 11.66
CA LEU A 586 -10.42 -3.68 10.45
C LEU A 586 -11.10 -4.30 9.22
N GLU A 587 -11.18 -5.63 9.18
CA GLU A 587 -11.61 -6.38 8.00
C GLU A 587 -12.95 -7.09 8.23
N PRO A 588 -14.04 -6.68 7.53
CA PRO A 588 -15.34 -7.32 7.68
C PRO A 588 -15.31 -8.84 7.50
N ALA A 589 -14.50 -9.35 6.57
CA ALA A 589 -14.39 -10.79 6.32
C ALA A 589 -13.80 -11.59 7.50
N VAL A 590 -13.11 -10.93 8.45
CA VAL A 590 -12.63 -11.56 9.69
C VAL A 590 -13.79 -11.85 10.64
N VAL A 591 -14.82 -11.00 10.64
CA VAL A 591 -16.04 -11.20 11.44
C VAL A 591 -16.75 -12.48 11.01
N ASP A 592 -16.85 -12.72 9.70
CA ASP A 592 -17.38 -13.97 9.16
C ASP A 592 -16.48 -15.17 9.49
N ALA A 593 -15.16 -15.01 9.34
CA ALA A 593 -14.19 -16.05 9.64
C ALA A 593 -14.24 -16.48 11.12
N ALA A 594 -14.43 -15.54 12.05
CA ALA A 594 -14.54 -15.81 13.49
C ALA A 594 -15.72 -16.74 13.83
N ARG A 595 -16.80 -16.74 13.03
CA ARG A 595 -17.96 -17.63 13.24
C ARG A 595 -17.62 -19.12 13.06
N PHE A 596 -16.61 -19.44 12.25
CA PHE A 596 -16.12 -20.83 12.11
C PHE A 596 -15.43 -21.34 13.38
N PHE A 597 -15.00 -20.43 14.26
CA PHE A 597 -14.34 -20.74 15.52
C PHE A 597 -15.30 -20.77 16.71
N SER A 598 -16.62 -20.84 16.49
CA SER A 598 -17.67 -20.88 17.53
C SER A 598 -17.37 -21.81 18.71
N ARG A 599 -16.83 -23.01 18.44
CA ARG A 599 -16.43 -23.98 19.47
C ARG A 599 -15.24 -23.54 20.32
N ALA A 600 -14.31 -22.77 19.73
CA ALA A 600 -13.11 -22.29 20.40
C ALA A 600 -13.31 -20.91 21.05
N ASN A 601 -14.26 -20.11 20.56
CA ASN A 601 -14.49 -18.74 21.02
C ASN A 601 -15.81 -18.55 21.77
N ASN A 602 -16.49 -19.62 22.17
CA ASN A 602 -17.74 -19.57 22.95
C ASN A 602 -18.90 -18.80 22.27
N ASN A 603 -18.93 -18.72 20.94
CA ASN A 603 -19.88 -17.91 20.17
C ASN A 603 -19.81 -16.41 20.51
N ALA A 604 -18.62 -15.89 20.78
CA ALA A 604 -18.40 -14.52 21.30
C ALA A 604 -19.20 -13.41 20.59
N LEU A 605 -19.33 -13.48 19.27
CA LEU A 605 -20.07 -12.47 18.50
C LEU A 605 -21.59 -12.44 18.76
N GLU A 606 -22.14 -13.40 19.49
CA GLU A 606 -23.56 -13.47 19.86
C GLU A 606 -23.86 -12.84 21.24
N ASP A 607 -22.83 -12.48 22.02
CA ASP A 607 -23.03 -11.85 23.32
C ASP A 607 -23.66 -10.44 23.17
N PRO A 608 -24.81 -10.14 23.79
CA PRO A 608 -25.49 -8.86 23.66
C PRO A 608 -24.70 -7.67 24.23
N ARG A 609 -23.64 -7.92 25.01
CA ARG A 609 -22.72 -6.90 25.53
C ARG A 609 -21.73 -6.43 24.48
N VAL A 610 -21.57 -7.15 23.37
CA VAL A 610 -20.59 -6.86 22.31
C VAL A 610 -21.10 -5.77 21.37
N ARG A 611 -20.28 -4.74 21.18
CA ARG A 611 -20.47 -3.66 20.22
C ARG A 611 -19.34 -3.72 19.20
N LEU A 612 -19.64 -4.31 18.04
CA LEU A 612 -18.67 -4.48 16.97
C LEU A 612 -18.57 -3.21 16.12
N HIS A 613 -17.34 -2.71 15.96
CA HIS A 613 -16.97 -1.54 15.16
C HIS A 613 -16.03 -1.98 14.04
N VAL A 614 -16.52 -1.98 12.80
CA VAL A 614 -15.69 -2.31 11.63
C VAL A 614 -14.92 -1.07 11.19
N THR A 615 -13.73 -0.86 11.72
CA THR A 615 -12.88 0.32 11.44
C THR A 615 -11.43 0.12 11.89
N ASP A 616 -10.55 1.07 11.59
CA ASP A 616 -9.16 1.05 12.07
C ASP A 616 -9.09 1.31 13.58
N GLY A 617 -8.40 0.42 14.31
CA GLY A 617 -8.28 0.45 15.77
C GLY A 617 -7.66 1.74 16.33
N ARG A 618 -6.62 2.27 15.66
CA ARG A 618 -5.96 3.50 16.10
C ARG A 618 -6.84 4.72 15.88
N SER A 619 -7.52 4.78 14.73
CA SER A 619 -8.48 5.83 14.43
C SER A 619 -9.67 5.82 15.38
N PHE A 620 -10.17 4.64 15.76
CA PHE A 620 -11.19 4.51 16.79
C PHE A 620 -10.71 5.08 18.13
N LEU A 621 -9.54 4.61 18.62
CA LEU A 621 -8.96 5.03 19.89
C LEU A 621 -8.70 6.56 19.97
N SER A 622 -8.31 7.17 18.86
CA SER A 622 -8.07 8.61 18.77
C SER A 622 -9.36 9.45 18.79
N SER A 623 -10.48 8.90 18.31
CA SER A 623 -11.74 9.65 18.12
C SER A 623 -12.77 9.47 19.25
N ILE A 624 -12.64 8.43 20.06
CA ILE A 624 -13.46 8.28 21.27
C ILE A 624 -12.98 9.17 22.41
N ARG A 625 -13.88 9.53 23.33
CA ARG A 625 -13.52 10.12 24.63
C ARG A 625 -13.67 9.17 25.81
N ARG A 626 -14.38 8.06 25.59
CA ARG A 626 -14.62 7.01 26.58
C ARG A 626 -13.29 6.40 27.05
N LYS A 627 -13.28 5.99 28.31
CA LYS A 627 -12.19 5.27 28.96
C LYS A 627 -12.65 3.86 29.35
N TYR A 628 -11.69 2.96 29.51
CA TYR A 628 -11.92 1.53 29.76
C TYR A 628 -11.13 1.05 30.98
N ASP A 629 -11.65 0.02 31.64
CA ASP A 629 -10.97 -0.66 32.74
C ASP A 629 -9.95 -1.67 32.21
N VAL A 630 -10.28 -2.30 31.08
CA VAL A 630 -9.40 -3.26 30.39
C VAL A 630 -9.35 -2.92 28.91
N ILE A 631 -8.15 -2.79 28.36
CA ILE A 631 -7.92 -2.70 26.91
C ILE A 631 -7.04 -3.86 26.48
N VAL A 632 -7.50 -4.63 25.50
CA VAL A 632 -6.73 -5.73 24.89
C VAL A 632 -6.46 -5.40 23.43
N SER A 633 -5.20 -5.48 23.02
CA SER A 633 -4.77 -5.28 21.63
C SER A 633 -4.23 -6.60 21.07
N GLY A 634 -5.09 -7.34 20.38
CA GLY A 634 -4.82 -8.64 19.75
C GLY A 634 -4.66 -8.51 18.23
N VAL A 635 -3.77 -7.63 17.79
CA VAL A 635 -3.50 -7.38 16.36
C VAL A 635 -2.36 -8.25 15.85
N SER A 636 -2.25 -8.37 14.52
CA SER A 636 -1.23 -9.21 13.88
C SER A 636 0.21 -8.68 14.07
N ASP A 637 1.19 -9.32 13.41
CA ASP A 637 2.61 -9.05 13.60
C ASP A 637 3.05 -7.63 13.15
N PRO A 638 4.03 -7.03 13.86
CA PRO A 638 4.51 -5.68 13.56
C PRO A 638 5.20 -5.53 12.20
N TRP A 639 5.75 -6.61 11.61
CA TRP A 639 6.41 -6.56 10.30
C TRP A 639 5.44 -6.46 9.12
N ILE A 640 4.13 -6.69 9.36
CA ILE A 640 3.08 -6.49 8.37
C ILE A 640 2.88 -4.99 8.15
N SER A 641 2.75 -4.60 6.87
CA SER A 641 2.52 -3.20 6.51
C SER A 641 1.26 -2.66 7.20
N GLY A 642 1.34 -1.46 7.78
CA GLY A 642 0.26 -0.84 8.56
C GLY A 642 0.25 -1.22 10.05
N VAL A 643 0.49 -2.48 10.38
CA VAL A 643 0.37 -3.03 11.75
C VAL A 643 1.46 -2.52 12.70
N SER A 644 2.69 -2.31 12.21
CA SER A 644 3.78 -1.66 12.96
C SER A 644 3.39 -0.38 13.71
N ASN A 645 2.40 0.37 13.21
CA ASN A 645 1.94 1.59 13.87
C ASN A 645 1.31 1.32 15.25
N LEU A 646 0.83 0.10 15.50
CA LEU A 646 0.23 -0.35 16.76
C LEU A 646 1.27 -0.93 17.76
N PHE A 647 2.56 -0.77 17.47
CA PHE A 647 3.67 -1.19 18.34
C PHE A 647 4.65 -0.03 18.64
N THR A 648 4.13 1.20 18.65
CA THR A 648 4.91 2.42 18.87
C THR A 648 4.63 3.03 20.24
N TYR A 649 5.61 3.74 20.81
CA TYR A 649 5.44 4.49 22.06
C TYR A 649 4.20 5.41 22.02
N ASP A 650 4.00 6.11 20.91
CA ASP A 650 2.84 7.00 20.74
C ASP A 650 1.50 6.25 20.81
N TYR A 651 1.43 5.03 20.27
CA TYR A 651 0.22 4.22 20.36
C TYR A 651 -0.01 3.72 21.79
N PHE A 652 1.05 3.29 22.48
CA PHE A 652 0.94 2.87 23.88
C PHE A 652 0.54 4.03 24.80
N MET A 653 0.99 5.25 24.51
CA MET A 653 0.53 6.47 25.18
C MET A 653 -0.94 6.80 24.87
N GLU A 654 -1.42 6.55 23.64
CA GLU A 654 -2.84 6.65 23.32
C GLU A 654 -3.67 5.63 24.12
N LEU A 655 -3.22 4.38 24.24
CA LEU A 655 -3.88 3.36 25.07
C LEU A 655 -3.94 3.81 26.53
N LYS A 656 -2.82 4.25 27.10
CA LYS A 656 -2.73 4.79 28.46
C LYS A 656 -3.71 5.94 28.70
N GLY A 657 -3.85 6.85 27.73
CA GLY A 657 -4.79 7.97 27.81
C GLY A 657 -6.27 7.56 27.82
N ARG A 658 -6.59 6.33 27.42
CA ARG A 658 -7.94 5.75 27.42
C ARG A 658 -8.21 4.80 28.58
N LEU A 659 -7.32 4.70 29.56
CA LEU A 659 -7.58 3.94 30.78
C LEU A 659 -8.34 4.76 31.82
N ASN A 660 -9.25 4.07 32.51
CA ASN A 660 -9.75 4.49 33.82
C ASN A 660 -8.65 4.34 34.88
N ASP A 661 -8.85 4.95 36.04
CA ASP A 661 -7.92 4.81 37.16
C ASP A 661 -7.86 3.34 37.60
N GLY A 662 -6.64 2.78 37.68
CA GLY A 662 -6.43 1.35 37.94
C GLY A 662 -6.61 0.43 36.73
N GLY A 663 -6.90 0.98 35.55
CA GLY A 663 -7.10 0.21 34.33
C GLY A 663 -5.83 -0.49 33.83
N ILE A 664 -6.02 -1.56 33.07
CA ILE A 664 -4.98 -2.44 32.55
C ILE A 664 -5.01 -2.52 31.02
N VAL A 665 -3.83 -2.54 30.40
CA VAL A 665 -3.64 -2.84 28.99
C VAL A 665 -2.95 -4.18 28.85
N ALA A 666 -3.39 -4.98 27.89
CA ALA A 666 -2.62 -6.13 27.42
C ALA A 666 -2.46 -6.12 25.91
N VAL A 667 -1.26 -6.46 25.46
CA VAL A 667 -0.87 -6.48 24.06
C VAL A 667 -0.21 -7.80 23.75
N TRP A 668 -0.59 -8.42 22.64
CA TRP A 668 0.11 -9.59 22.12
C TRP A 668 1.37 -9.16 21.36
N PHE A 669 2.49 -9.84 21.61
CA PHE A 669 3.77 -9.66 20.93
C PHE A 669 4.28 -10.98 20.39
N SER A 670 4.58 -11.03 19.09
CA SER A 670 5.33 -12.15 18.50
C SER A 670 6.83 -11.96 18.67
N ASN A 671 7.51 -13.01 19.15
CA ASN A 671 8.97 -13.09 19.21
C ASN A 671 9.54 -13.98 18.08
N TYR A 672 8.82 -14.08 16.97
CA TYR A 672 9.24 -14.80 15.77
C TYR A 672 9.22 -13.88 14.55
N ASN A 673 9.96 -14.27 13.51
CA ASN A 673 10.08 -13.51 12.26
C ASN A 673 10.55 -12.04 12.39
N SER A 674 11.03 -11.63 13.56
CA SER A 674 11.57 -10.31 13.88
C SER A 674 13.02 -10.42 14.34
N THR A 675 13.83 -9.37 14.17
CA THR A 675 15.18 -9.35 14.75
C THR A 675 15.09 -9.11 16.26
N PRO A 676 16.08 -9.56 17.06
CA PRO A 676 16.13 -9.26 18.50
C PRO A 676 16.05 -7.76 18.79
N GLU A 677 16.64 -6.92 17.95
CA GLU A 677 16.62 -5.46 18.07
C GLU A 677 15.22 -4.88 17.85
N ASP A 678 14.49 -5.36 16.83
CA ASP A 678 13.12 -4.92 16.55
C ASP A 678 12.16 -5.29 17.67
N PHE A 679 12.27 -6.53 18.14
CA PHE A 679 11.47 -7.04 19.24
C PHE A 679 11.73 -6.26 20.54
N LYS A 680 13.01 -6.02 20.89
CA LYS A 680 13.39 -5.17 22.03
C LYS A 680 12.87 -3.75 21.88
N THR A 681 12.93 -3.16 20.69
CA THR A 681 12.43 -1.81 20.44
C THR A 681 10.93 -1.71 20.74
N GLY A 682 10.14 -2.71 20.34
CA GLY A 682 8.72 -2.78 20.66
C GLY A 682 8.45 -2.88 22.16
N LEU A 683 9.12 -3.80 22.86
CA LEU A 683 8.99 -3.96 24.32
C LEU A 683 9.45 -2.73 25.10
N ASN A 684 10.58 -2.13 24.72
CA ASN A 684 11.10 -0.91 25.33
C ASN A 684 10.11 0.25 25.18
N SER A 685 9.45 0.33 24.02
CA SER A 685 8.41 1.34 23.78
C SER A 685 7.21 1.15 24.69
N PHE A 686 6.82 -0.11 24.94
CA PHE A 686 5.74 -0.44 25.87
C PHE A 686 6.12 -0.10 27.31
N ALA A 687 7.29 -0.55 27.76
CA ALA A 687 7.82 -0.29 29.10
C ALA A 687 8.05 1.20 29.38
N ALA A 688 8.41 1.99 28.35
CA ALA A 688 8.51 3.43 28.49
C ALA A 688 7.15 4.11 28.71
N ALA A 689 6.06 3.55 28.18
CA ALA A 689 4.71 4.10 28.35
C ALA A 689 4.07 3.69 29.69
N PHE A 690 4.31 2.45 30.14
CA PHE A 690 3.72 1.88 31.34
C PHE A 690 4.78 1.62 32.43
N PRO A 691 4.71 2.33 33.58
CA PRO A 691 5.71 2.19 34.65
C PRO A 691 5.72 0.81 35.30
N HIS A 692 4.56 0.15 35.32
CA HIS A 692 4.43 -1.22 35.76
C HIS A 692 4.09 -2.08 34.55
N ALA A 693 4.95 -3.05 34.24
CA ALA A 693 4.75 -3.96 33.13
C ALA A 693 5.14 -5.39 33.52
N SER A 694 4.40 -6.36 32.99
CA SER A 694 4.67 -7.78 33.14
C SER A 694 4.54 -8.51 31.81
N VAL A 695 5.30 -9.59 31.65
CA VAL A 695 5.36 -10.42 30.44
C VAL A 695 4.96 -11.83 30.81
N TRP A 696 4.05 -12.38 30.03
CA TRP A 696 3.47 -13.70 30.23
C TRP A 696 3.58 -14.50 28.93
N PHE A 697 3.73 -15.82 29.02
CA PHE A 697 3.71 -16.70 27.84
C PHE A 697 3.12 -18.04 28.19
N HIS A 698 2.55 -18.72 27.18
CA HIS A 698 2.12 -20.09 27.33
C HIS A 698 3.21 -21.06 26.88
N PHE A 699 3.50 -22.10 27.66
CA PHE A 699 4.60 -23.05 27.37
C PHE A 699 4.43 -23.82 26.04
N ARG A 700 3.19 -23.98 25.55
CA ARG A 700 2.90 -24.59 24.22
C ARG A 700 3.15 -23.66 23.05
N GLU A 701 3.19 -22.35 23.29
CA GLU A 701 3.27 -21.28 22.29
C GLU A 701 4.26 -20.22 22.79
N SER A 702 5.48 -20.65 23.14
CA SER A 702 6.44 -19.80 23.86
C SER A 702 6.99 -18.61 23.08
N LEU A 703 6.70 -18.55 21.78
CA LEU A 703 7.07 -17.43 20.92
C LEU A 703 5.99 -16.34 20.88
N ASP A 704 4.84 -16.58 21.50
CA ASP A 704 3.74 -15.65 21.65
C ASP A 704 3.71 -15.12 23.08
N LEU A 705 3.90 -13.81 23.23
CA LEU A 705 3.94 -13.14 24.53
C LEU A 705 2.70 -12.29 24.75
N VAL A 706 2.22 -12.30 25.99
CA VAL A 706 1.20 -11.38 26.48
C VAL A 706 1.88 -10.37 27.38
N VAL A 707 1.96 -9.13 26.91
CA VAL A 707 2.60 -8.03 27.63
C VAL A 707 1.51 -7.18 28.26
N VAL A 708 1.53 -7.08 29.58
CA VAL A 708 0.54 -6.37 30.38
C VAL A 708 1.19 -5.11 30.95
N GLY A 709 0.46 -3.99 30.95
CA GLY A 709 0.94 -2.72 31.47
C GLY A 709 -0.18 -1.91 32.13
N SER A 710 0.17 -1.16 33.16
CA SER A 710 -0.74 -0.21 33.81
C SER A 710 0.02 0.91 34.51
N VAL A 711 -0.73 1.92 34.98
CA VAL A 711 -0.17 3.08 35.70
C VAL A 711 0.14 2.75 37.15
N GLY A 712 -0.66 1.89 37.77
CA GLY A 712 -0.43 1.40 39.13
C GLY A 712 0.09 -0.04 39.13
N GLU A 713 0.49 -0.53 40.29
CA GLU A 713 0.91 -1.93 40.44
C GLU A 713 -0.26 -2.90 40.21
N HIS A 714 0.04 -4.04 39.59
CA HIS A 714 -0.91 -5.12 39.31
C HIS A 714 -0.26 -6.48 39.65
N PRO A 715 0.10 -6.71 40.93
CA PRO A 715 0.81 -7.91 41.33
C PRO A 715 -0.10 -9.14 41.20
N VAL A 716 0.55 -10.30 41.07
CA VAL A 716 -0.14 -11.59 41.06
C VAL A 716 -0.69 -11.87 42.46
N ASP A 717 -2.00 -11.65 42.64
CA ASP A 717 -2.69 -11.94 43.90
C ASP A 717 -3.25 -13.38 43.89
N MET A 718 -2.65 -14.23 44.72
CA MET A 718 -3.08 -15.62 44.87
C MET A 718 -4.50 -15.78 45.44
N ALA A 719 -5.00 -14.82 46.23
CA ALA A 719 -6.38 -14.83 46.71
C ALA A 719 -7.35 -14.54 45.56
N ARG A 720 -7.06 -13.53 44.73
CA ARG A 720 -7.81 -13.23 43.50
C ARG A 720 -7.79 -14.41 42.54
N LEU A 721 -6.63 -15.02 42.29
CA LEU A 721 -6.51 -16.21 41.44
C LEU A 721 -7.38 -17.37 41.94
N ARG A 722 -7.34 -17.67 43.24
CA ARG A 722 -8.21 -18.72 43.83
C ARG A 722 -9.69 -18.40 43.66
N ALA A 723 -10.09 -17.14 43.82
CA ALA A 723 -11.47 -16.70 43.60
C ALA A 723 -11.90 -16.85 42.13
N VAL A 724 -11.02 -16.48 41.19
CA VAL A 724 -11.28 -16.65 39.74
C VAL A 724 -11.41 -18.13 39.38
N PHE A 725 -10.54 -19.01 39.88
CA PHE A 725 -10.61 -20.45 39.65
C PHE A 725 -11.82 -21.14 40.33
N ALA A 726 -12.52 -20.45 41.23
CA ALA A 726 -13.77 -20.95 41.80
C ALA A 726 -14.90 -20.92 40.76
N ASP A 727 -14.88 -19.97 39.83
CA ASP A 727 -15.80 -19.93 38.70
C ASP A 727 -15.59 -21.14 37.78
N ARG A 728 -16.69 -21.84 37.49
CA ARG A 728 -16.63 -23.07 36.70
C ARG A 728 -16.26 -22.80 35.25
N GLY A 729 -16.82 -21.75 34.64
CA GLY A 729 -16.59 -21.42 33.23
C GLY A 729 -15.14 -20.99 32.99
N ILE A 730 -14.60 -20.14 33.88
CA ILE A 730 -13.19 -19.72 33.80
C ILE A 730 -12.25 -20.91 34.00
N ARG A 731 -12.52 -21.78 34.98
CA ARG A 731 -11.71 -22.98 35.23
C ARG A 731 -11.74 -23.97 34.05
N GLU A 732 -12.91 -24.21 33.45
CA GLU A 732 -13.03 -25.07 32.26
C GLU A 732 -12.30 -24.47 31.05
N SER A 733 -12.39 -23.15 30.86
CA SER A 733 -11.67 -22.42 29.80
C SER A 733 -10.15 -22.56 29.94
N LEU A 734 -9.59 -22.22 31.11
CA LEU A 734 -8.16 -22.35 31.39
C LEU A 734 -7.69 -23.81 31.34
N GLY A 735 -8.51 -24.75 31.82
CA GLY A 735 -8.22 -26.18 31.75
C GLY A 735 -8.15 -26.71 30.31
N SER A 736 -8.85 -26.09 29.36
CA SER A 736 -8.82 -26.49 27.94
C SER A 736 -7.44 -26.32 27.29
N VAL A 737 -6.62 -25.40 27.86
CA VAL A 737 -5.23 -25.11 27.47
C VAL A 737 -4.21 -25.62 28.50
N ASP A 738 -4.64 -26.53 29.38
CA ASP A 738 -3.82 -27.23 30.38
C ASP A 738 -3.32 -26.34 31.53
N ILE A 739 -4.15 -25.37 31.91
CA ILE A 739 -3.99 -24.56 33.12
C ILE A 739 -5.11 -24.92 34.10
N ASN A 740 -4.83 -25.83 35.02
CA ASN A 740 -5.81 -26.41 35.95
C ASN A 740 -5.75 -25.79 37.35
N THR A 741 -4.64 -25.15 37.70
CA THR A 741 -4.45 -24.55 39.03
C THR A 741 -4.02 -23.08 38.98
N PRO A 742 -4.31 -22.30 40.06
CA PRO A 742 -3.76 -20.96 40.24
C PRO A 742 -2.23 -20.88 40.11
N TYR A 743 -1.53 -21.93 40.53
CA TYR A 743 -0.07 -21.99 40.49
C TYR A 743 0.44 -22.17 39.06
N GLU A 744 -0.20 -23.02 38.25
CA GLU A 744 0.12 -23.18 36.83
C GLU A 744 -0.10 -21.87 36.06
N LEU A 745 -1.17 -21.13 36.37
CA LEU A 745 -1.39 -19.81 35.77
C LEU A 745 -0.30 -18.82 36.18
N SER A 746 0.10 -18.81 37.46
CA SER A 746 1.21 -17.95 37.92
C SER A 746 2.55 -18.34 37.28
N GLY A 747 2.73 -19.61 36.92
CA GLY A 747 3.92 -20.11 36.23
C GLY A 747 4.09 -19.61 34.80
N LEU A 748 3.05 -18.99 34.21
CA LEU A 748 3.14 -18.31 32.91
C LEU A 748 3.87 -16.96 32.99
N TYR A 749 4.08 -16.43 34.19
CA TYR A 749 4.81 -15.18 34.41
C TYR A 749 6.29 -15.36 34.05
N LEU A 750 6.77 -14.58 33.10
CA LEU A 750 8.16 -14.60 32.65
C LEU A 750 9.01 -13.56 33.36
N ALA A 751 8.56 -12.31 33.35
CA ALA A 751 9.30 -11.16 33.84
C ALA A 751 8.37 -9.97 34.12
N GLY A 752 8.82 -9.06 34.98
CA GLY A 752 8.12 -7.83 35.33
C GLY A 752 8.96 -6.99 36.31
N ASP A 753 8.57 -5.73 36.51
CA ASP A 753 9.19 -4.71 37.37
C ASP A 753 10.66 -4.97 37.77
N LYS A 754 11.57 -4.79 36.80
CA LYS A 754 12.84 -4.12 37.06
C LYS A 754 12.59 -2.66 36.71
N GLY A 755 12.91 -1.72 37.61
CA GLY A 755 12.68 -0.29 37.42
C GLY A 755 13.21 0.28 36.09
N PRO A 756 12.97 1.58 35.80
CA PRO A 756 13.31 2.17 34.51
C PRO A 756 14.76 1.85 34.12
N PRO A 757 15.03 1.55 32.83
CA PRO A 757 16.36 1.19 32.38
C PRO A 757 17.39 2.20 32.87
N SER A 758 18.53 1.68 33.35
CA SER A 758 19.61 2.52 33.85
C SER A 758 20.04 3.52 32.78
N SER A 759 20.37 4.76 33.15
CA SER A 759 20.76 5.82 32.20
C SER A 759 22.01 5.50 31.36
N SER A 760 22.68 4.37 31.62
CA SER A 760 23.80 3.82 30.86
C SER A 760 23.38 2.92 29.70
N ASP A 761 22.13 2.47 29.62
CA ASP A 761 21.64 1.66 28.51
C ASP A 761 21.03 2.58 27.46
N SER A 762 21.64 2.65 26.27
CA SER A 762 21.04 3.36 25.13
C SER A 762 19.80 2.59 24.66
N VAL A 763 18.63 2.88 25.24
CA VAL A 763 17.36 2.21 24.91
C VAL A 763 16.75 2.83 23.67
N VAL A 764 16.72 2.07 22.58
CA VAL A 764 16.01 2.48 21.36
C VAL A 764 14.51 2.25 21.55
N VAL A 765 13.72 3.31 21.35
CA VAL A 765 12.26 3.33 21.44
C VAL A 765 11.67 3.62 20.06
N GLY A 766 10.70 2.80 19.65
CA GLY A 766 9.95 2.96 18.42
C GLY A 766 8.96 4.10 18.55
N THR A 767 9.07 5.10 17.68
CA THR A 767 8.17 6.26 17.65
C THR A 767 7.39 6.27 16.34
N ARG A 768 6.34 7.09 16.21
CA ARG A 768 5.61 7.30 14.95
C ARG A 768 6.53 7.60 13.75
N GLY A 769 7.69 8.21 14.01
CA GLY A 769 8.68 8.54 12.98
C GLY A 769 9.59 7.37 12.57
N ARG A 770 9.76 6.36 13.42
CA ARG A 770 10.66 5.20 13.21
C ARG A 770 9.97 3.92 13.71
N SER A 771 9.12 3.37 12.85
CA SER A 771 8.33 2.17 13.16
C SER A 771 8.58 1.00 12.19
N GLN A 772 9.59 1.10 11.31
CA GLN A 772 9.94 0.00 10.41
C GLN A 772 10.84 -1.00 11.10
N VAL A 773 10.59 -2.28 10.84
CA VAL A 773 11.41 -3.42 11.27
C VAL A 773 12.72 -3.44 10.48
N SER A 774 13.81 -3.81 11.12
CA SER A 774 15.16 -3.87 10.55
C SER A 774 15.24 -4.79 9.33
N PRO A 775 15.95 -4.38 8.26
CA PRO A 775 16.32 -5.32 7.21
C PRO A 775 17.20 -6.40 7.84
N ARG A 776 16.84 -7.69 7.69
CA ARG A 776 17.62 -8.81 8.26
C ARG A 776 19.07 -8.74 7.75
N THR A 777 19.96 -8.17 8.54
CA THR A 777 21.41 -8.34 8.34
C THR A 777 21.74 -9.65 9.02
N GLY A 778 22.03 -10.68 8.23
CA GLY A 778 22.17 -12.05 8.69
C GLY A 778 23.03 -12.18 9.95
N ARG A 779 22.59 -13.06 10.85
CA ARG A 779 23.44 -13.80 11.77
C ARG A 779 23.10 -15.27 11.62
#